data_AF-A0A7I9VKG1-F1
#
_entry.id   AF-A0A7I9VKG1-F1
#
_cell.length_a   1.000
_cell.length_b   1.000
_cell.length_c   1.000
_cell.angle_alpha   90.00
_cell.angle_beta   90.00
_cell.angle_gamma   90.00
#
_symmetry.space_group_name_H-M   'P 1'
#
loop_
_entity.id
_entity.type
_entity.pdbx_description
1 polymer ?
#
loop_
_entity_poly.entity_id
_entity_poly.type
_entity_poly.pdbx_seq_one_letter_code
_entity_poly.pdbx_strand_id
1 'polypeptide(L)'
;MGRTSSIAAGLWVAVAAAACSQPRVGATASAAPRIEITGASVDGARHVVVSFSVTRGGEGVPGPAARAMAPSWTLAGLATEPVSQLPAWRSYLLVGDELLQQLPVAGPGTPPELVAKQSRQPWFEDGGTVQELSVGTFRYTFATALPEGFDPAETLRVGVWLREVVPGTPDTSSTFDFVPAGGAPRSRELVLDQNCNHCHGLRQGHNRSRTGWKLCVTCHTYQHADAETVDPAAMAGATPATNPNPLEFGRLIHRVHRGRQLPTLYLSSSTAPAPALPPPAPAVALPLPFAANRNKSLLGQKFSVVDDQNGAGEMIFGQVISRTDNNQPARNQPTGLVYLPAGQDYRNCDVCHAGAAQQGEVVTTIARRTCQGCHPDLWYGDGPTDPVHLAHPGGPQADDTRCAGCHVDPGAIVPHSEAHQAPFKSPYYNTLSVKLVAVSGMVAGGFPTVTFSARDLNGPLTPSLTAPVPLADAGRSGRASPVPRALASVSFTLIGPSTEYLRTSPTVSDSTSATSSPPRLAVEDPVVKGQYSYTFTKALPATASGTWTVVITASRSVKTAVYDNTGKFTWPYTGETLAETTDNDVQYVDLAAGVWPGGTPVPRRRVVDTAKCNVCHLRLQMHGSRNQVQYCVTCHTADFTDFGSRPKRADKSGMVNLSTVTTSATTGLPVAATYDGIEERSVHLKVMQHRIHTGYRTGSASLGLAKPFVIVFGSPYFFDDVTMPNMIRNCTLCHVGNAFEIENIDSRQAYTVANETPNLQHQGTPAAPAPSTHSPNEPHTPPITAACMGCHDTQAALTHSRQFTTLDNVEQCLPCHGRDGVSPVAAVHGVSLP
;
A
#
# COMPACT_ATOMS: atom_id res chain seq x y z
N MET A 1 26.44 -72.37 -30.91
CA MET A 1 25.28 -72.60 -30.02
C MET A 1 25.56 -71.90 -28.69
N GLY A 2 24.61 -71.15 -28.12
CA GLY A 2 24.73 -70.62 -26.74
C GLY A 2 24.51 -69.11 -26.53
N ARG A 3 23.28 -68.74 -26.18
CA ARG A 3 22.82 -67.69 -25.21
C ARG A 3 23.39 -66.25 -25.20
N THR A 4 22.50 -65.33 -25.61
CA THR A 4 22.00 -64.12 -24.89
C THR A 4 22.94 -63.13 -24.17
N SER A 5 22.75 -61.83 -24.42
CA SER A 5 22.79 -60.77 -23.39
C SER A 5 21.99 -59.54 -23.82
N SER A 6 21.23 -58.95 -22.89
CA SER A 6 20.36 -57.79 -23.11
C SER A 6 20.27 -56.93 -21.85
N ILE A 7 21.12 -55.90 -21.74
CA ILE A 7 21.06 -54.88 -20.67
C ILE A 7 21.49 -53.52 -21.25
N ALA A 8 20.54 -52.60 -21.49
CA ALA A 8 20.82 -51.21 -21.86
C ALA A 8 19.61 -50.28 -21.59
N ALA A 9 19.02 -50.33 -20.39
CA ALA A 9 17.86 -49.51 -20.01
C ALA A 9 17.94 -48.90 -18.59
N GLY A 10 19.11 -48.91 -17.95
CA GLY A 10 19.26 -48.56 -16.53
C GLY A 10 19.94 -47.22 -16.21
N LEU A 11 20.54 -46.52 -17.20
CA LEU A 11 21.51 -45.45 -16.90
C LEU A 11 20.98 -44.00 -16.94
N TRP A 12 19.78 -43.76 -17.48
CA TRP A 12 19.24 -42.40 -17.66
C TRP A 12 18.40 -41.86 -16.50
N VAL A 13 17.96 -42.72 -15.56
CA VAL A 13 17.16 -42.29 -14.39
C VAL A 13 18.04 -41.74 -13.26
N ALA A 14 19.30 -42.19 -13.17
CA ALA A 14 20.18 -41.85 -12.04
C ALA A 14 20.73 -40.41 -12.07
N VAL A 15 20.82 -39.77 -13.25
CA VAL A 15 21.48 -38.46 -13.39
C VAL A 15 20.55 -37.29 -13.01
N ALA A 16 19.23 -37.45 -13.19
CA ALA A 16 18.26 -36.41 -12.82
C ALA A 16 18.14 -36.21 -11.30
N ALA A 17 18.32 -37.27 -10.50
CA ALA A 17 18.20 -37.21 -9.04
C ALA A 17 19.36 -36.45 -8.36
N ALA A 18 20.53 -36.36 -9.01
CA ALA A 18 21.73 -35.76 -8.43
C ALA A 18 21.74 -34.22 -8.43
N ALA A 19 20.88 -33.58 -9.25
CA ALA A 19 20.81 -32.12 -9.37
C ALA A 19 19.92 -31.45 -8.29
N CYS A 20 19.20 -32.22 -7.48
CA CYS A 20 18.26 -31.75 -6.47
C CYS A 20 18.76 -32.03 -5.04
N SER A 21 19.99 -31.62 -4.72
CA SER A 21 20.49 -31.67 -3.36
C SER A 21 19.69 -30.71 -2.47
N GLN A 22 18.94 -31.27 -1.52
CA GLN A 22 18.09 -30.46 -0.64
C GLN A 22 18.92 -29.48 0.20
N PRO A 23 18.54 -28.18 0.26
CA PRO A 23 18.86 -27.40 1.43
C PRO A 23 18.16 -28.06 2.63
N ARG A 24 18.93 -28.45 3.65
CA ARG A 24 18.36 -29.03 4.88
C ARG A 24 17.46 -27.98 5.55
N VAL A 25 16.15 -28.11 5.39
CA VAL A 25 15.18 -27.40 6.23
C VAL A 25 15.35 -27.94 7.65
N GLY A 26 15.93 -27.13 8.52
CA GLY A 26 16.45 -27.59 9.80
C GLY A 26 15.35 -27.86 10.84
N ALA A 27 15.50 -29.00 11.52
CA ALA A 27 14.93 -29.37 12.82
C ALA A 27 13.40 -29.27 13.04
N THR A 28 12.86 -30.29 13.72
CA THR A 28 11.58 -30.18 14.42
C THR A 28 11.64 -29.00 15.39
N ALA A 29 10.87 -27.94 15.11
CA ALA A 29 10.88 -26.74 15.92
C ALA A 29 10.43 -27.06 17.36
N SER A 30 11.30 -26.79 18.34
CA SER A 30 10.85 -26.70 19.73
C SER A 30 9.80 -25.60 19.83
N ALA A 31 8.75 -25.81 20.63
CA ALA A 31 7.73 -24.78 20.86
C ALA A 31 8.38 -23.43 21.21
N ALA A 32 7.78 -22.33 20.73
CA ALA A 32 8.28 -20.99 21.02
C ALA A 32 8.18 -20.70 22.53
N PRO A 33 9.10 -19.91 23.10
CA PRO A 33 8.96 -19.42 24.46
C PRO A 33 7.86 -18.35 24.53
N ARG A 34 7.17 -18.31 25.67
CA ARG A 34 6.17 -17.31 26.02
C ARG A 34 6.57 -16.60 27.32
N ILE A 35 6.40 -15.28 27.38
CA ILE A 35 6.50 -14.49 28.60
C ILE A 35 5.16 -13.81 28.88
N GLU A 36 4.72 -13.80 30.13
CA GLU A 36 3.45 -13.18 30.53
C GLU A 36 3.58 -12.50 31.89
N ILE A 37 3.24 -11.21 31.95
CA ILE A 37 3.08 -10.50 33.22
C ILE A 37 1.74 -10.90 33.83
N THR A 38 1.76 -11.39 35.07
CA THR A 38 0.59 -11.86 35.81
C THR A 38 0.12 -10.87 36.89
N GLY A 39 0.94 -9.89 37.25
CA GLY A 39 0.57 -8.79 38.13
C GLY A 39 1.70 -7.79 38.35
N ALA A 40 1.37 -6.58 38.82
CA ALA A 40 2.33 -5.56 39.21
C ALA A 40 1.84 -4.76 40.42
N SER A 41 2.78 -4.26 41.24
CA SER A 41 2.54 -3.39 42.39
C SER A 41 3.70 -2.41 42.60
N VAL A 42 3.56 -1.47 43.53
CA VAL A 42 4.65 -0.59 43.97
C VAL A 42 5.01 -0.94 45.42
N ASP A 43 6.30 -1.03 45.74
CA ASP A 43 6.78 -1.29 47.10
C ASP A 43 6.92 -0.02 47.96
N GLY A 44 7.24 -0.19 49.26
CA GLY A 44 7.42 0.93 50.18
C GLY A 44 8.63 1.83 49.88
N ALA A 45 9.54 1.38 49.02
CA ALA A 45 10.68 2.15 48.51
C ALA A 45 10.41 2.75 47.11
N ARG A 46 9.16 2.66 46.63
CA ARG A 46 8.67 3.14 45.33
C ARG A 46 9.16 2.36 44.11
N HIS A 47 9.78 1.19 44.27
CA HIS A 47 10.10 0.33 43.13
C HIS A 47 8.85 -0.38 42.63
N VAL A 48 8.72 -0.53 41.31
CA VAL A 48 7.70 -1.40 40.73
C VAL A 48 8.14 -2.86 40.89
N VAL A 49 7.22 -3.69 41.37
CA VAL A 49 7.41 -5.13 41.58
C VAL A 49 6.44 -5.87 40.67
N VAL A 50 6.97 -6.71 39.80
CA VAL A 50 6.23 -7.41 38.74
C VAL A 50 6.28 -8.91 38.99
N SER A 51 5.13 -9.58 38.93
CA SER A 51 5.05 -11.05 38.91
C SER A 51 4.82 -11.50 37.47
N PHE A 52 5.58 -12.49 37.01
CA PHE A 52 5.53 -12.95 35.63
C PHE A 52 5.81 -14.45 35.49
N SER A 53 5.40 -15.03 34.37
CA SER A 53 5.74 -16.40 33.99
C SER A 53 6.55 -16.44 32.70
N VAL A 54 7.37 -17.48 32.56
CA VAL A 54 8.07 -17.84 31.31
C VAL A 54 7.85 -19.31 31.05
N THR A 55 7.22 -19.64 29.92
CA THR A 55 6.88 -21.02 29.54
C THR A 55 7.38 -21.38 28.14
N ARG A 56 7.46 -22.68 27.85
CA ARG A 56 7.77 -23.21 26.52
C ARG A 56 6.96 -24.49 26.30
N GLY A 57 6.10 -24.50 25.27
CA GLY A 57 5.19 -25.63 25.04
C GLY A 57 4.17 -25.87 26.18
N GLY A 58 3.91 -24.84 26.99
CA GLY A 58 3.07 -24.93 28.19
C GLY A 58 3.83 -25.25 29.48
N GLU A 59 5.07 -25.74 29.42
CA GLU A 59 5.89 -26.06 30.60
C GLU A 59 6.68 -24.84 31.08
N GLY A 60 6.91 -24.74 32.40
CA GLY A 60 7.69 -23.65 33.00
C GLY A 60 9.18 -23.71 32.63
N VAL A 61 9.77 -22.57 32.25
CA VAL A 61 11.20 -22.47 31.92
C VAL A 61 12.03 -22.21 33.19
N PRO A 62 13.05 -23.03 33.50
CA PRO A 62 13.93 -22.80 34.66
C PRO A 62 14.70 -21.47 34.58
N GLY A 63 14.96 -20.83 35.71
CA GLY A 63 15.55 -19.50 35.80
C GLY A 63 16.81 -19.23 34.97
N PRO A 64 17.82 -20.13 34.89
CA PRO A 64 18.98 -19.90 34.04
C PRO A 64 18.61 -19.77 32.56
N ALA A 65 17.67 -20.59 32.07
CA ALA A 65 17.19 -20.53 30.69
C ALA A 65 16.25 -19.33 30.45
N ALA A 66 15.45 -18.93 31.46
CA ALA A 66 14.64 -17.72 31.39
C ALA A 66 15.51 -16.45 31.31
N ARG A 67 16.56 -16.37 32.14
CA ARG A 67 17.54 -15.26 32.11
C ARG A 67 18.34 -15.21 30.80
N ALA A 68 18.68 -16.37 30.22
CA ALA A 68 19.38 -16.43 28.93
C ALA A 68 18.57 -15.89 27.74
N MET A 69 17.25 -15.69 27.87
CA MET A 69 16.41 -15.04 26.85
C MET A 69 16.37 -13.50 27.01
N ALA A 70 17.10 -12.95 27.99
CA ALA A 70 17.19 -11.54 28.37
C ALA A 70 15.83 -10.79 28.38
N PRO A 71 14.98 -11.04 29.39
CA PRO A 71 13.79 -10.21 29.62
C PRO A 71 14.20 -8.75 29.87
N SER A 72 13.74 -7.84 29.01
CA SER A 72 14.00 -6.40 29.09
C SER A 72 12.70 -5.65 29.39
N TRP A 73 12.74 -4.73 30.36
CA TRP A 73 11.55 -4.18 31.01
C TRP A 73 11.33 -2.71 30.71
N THR A 74 10.08 -2.28 30.57
CA THR A 74 9.70 -0.87 30.40
C THR A 74 8.64 -0.46 31.41
N LEU A 75 8.65 0.83 31.75
CA LEU A 75 7.71 1.41 32.71
C LEU A 75 7.24 2.78 32.22
N ALA A 76 5.94 2.93 32.01
CA ALA A 76 5.31 4.16 31.56
C ALA A 76 4.08 4.52 32.41
N GLY A 77 3.84 5.82 32.58
CA GLY A 77 2.64 6.37 33.21
C GLY A 77 1.71 7.00 32.17
N LEU A 78 0.40 6.85 32.36
CA LEU A 78 -0.60 7.48 31.52
C LEU A 78 -0.94 8.87 32.08
N ALA A 79 -0.16 9.86 31.68
CA ALA A 79 -0.23 11.23 32.14
C ALA A 79 -1.10 12.14 31.24
N THR A 80 -1.13 13.41 31.57
CA THR A 80 -1.61 14.51 30.73
C THR A 80 -0.39 15.17 30.06
N GLU A 81 -0.40 15.35 28.74
CA GLU A 81 0.71 16.00 28.05
C GLU A 81 0.72 17.52 28.31
N PRO A 82 1.86 18.14 28.68
CA PRO A 82 1.90 19.51 29.21
C PRO A 82 1.32 20.61 28.30
N VAL A 83 1.43 20.51 26.97
CA VAL A 83 0.99 21.56 26.04
C VAL A 83 -0.47 21.35 25.61
N SER A 84 -0.79 20.17 25.08
CA SER A 84 -2.12 19.88 24.54
C SER A 84 -3.16 19.53 25.62
N GLN A 85 -2.72 19.21 26.83
CA GLN A 85 -3.54 18.70 27.94
C GLN A 85 -4.29 17.38 27.60
N LEU A 86 -3.82 16.65 26.58
CA LEU A 86 -4.41 15.39 26.15
C LEU A 86 -3.74 14.17 26.82
N PRO A 87 -4.48 13.06 27.07
CA PRO A 87 -3.91 11.85 27.64
C PRO A 87 -2.77 11.26 26.79
N ALA A 88 -1.62 11.01 27.41
CA ALA A 88 -0.44 10.50 26.74
C ALA A 88 0.40 9.60 27.66
N TRP A 89 1.01 8.57 27.08
CA TRP A 89 2.04 7.80 27.77
C TRP A 89 3.30 8.65 27.94
N ARG A 90 3.88 8.63 29.14
CA ARG A 90 5.23 9.14 29.47
C ARG A 90 6.05 7.98 30.03
N SER A 91 7.34 7.92 29.71
CA SER A 91 8.25 6.95 30.30
C SER A 91 8.74 7.42 31.66
N TYR A 92 8.94 6.48 32.58
CA TYR A 92 9.71 6.70 33.80
C TYR A 92 11.20 6.36 33.62
N LEU A 93 11.55 5.66 32.55
CA LEU A 93 12.90 5.20 32.24
C LEU A 93 13.55 6.11 31.19
N LEU A 94 13.80 7.37 31.55
CA LEU A 94 14.60 8.29 30.73
C LEU A 94 16.09 8.02 30.94
N VAL A 95 16.54 6.85 30.48
CA VAL A 95 17.88 6.31 30.74
C VAL A 95 18.63 5.90 29.46
N GLY A 96 18.11 6.26 28.27
CA GLY A 96 18.80 6.05 27.00
C GLY A 96 20.10 6.86 26.91
N ASP A 97 21.05 6.39 26.09
CA ASP A 97 22.41 6.93 26.01
C ASP A 97 22.45 8.35 25.41
N GLU A 98 21.54 8.68 24.50
CA GLU A 98 21.41 10.00 23.88
C GLU A 98 20.83 11.06 24.84
N LEU A 99 21.34 12.28 24.73
CA LEU A 99 20.98 13.43 25.58
C LEU A 99 20.46 14.59 24.73
N LEU A 100 19.14 14.75 24.71
CA LEU A 100 18.44 15.84 24.01
C LEU A 100 18.66 17.16 24.75
N GLN A 101 19.40 18.07 24.12
CA GLN A 101 19.70 19.40 24.67
C GLN A 101 18.42 20.21 24.91
N GLN A 102 17.51 20.18 23.92
CA GLN A 102 16.16 20.73 23.98
C GLN A 102 15.19 19.77 23.29
N LEU A 103 14.02 19.56 23.89
CA LEU A 103 12.94 18.77 23.31
C LEU A 103 11.62 19.57 23.40
N PRO A 104 11.18 20.18 22.29
CA PRO A 104 9.83 20.73 22.15
C PRO A 104 8.82 19.56 22.12
N VAL A 105 8.27 19.19 23.29
CA VAL A 105 7.42 17.98 23.47
C VAL A 105 6.13 17.96 22.63
N ALA A 106 5.62 19.13 22.24
CA ALA A 106 4.50 19.28 21.32
C ALA A 106 4.94 19.75 19.92
N GLY A 107 6.23 19.67 19.61
CA GLY A 107 6.83 20.14 18.36
C GLY A 107 7.05 21.65 18.32
N PRO A 108 7.33 22.21 17.14
CA PRO A 108 7.50 23.65 16.94
C PRO A 108 6.28 24.45 17.41
N GLY A 109 6.53 25.52 18.17
CA GLY A 109 5.48 26.26 18.88
C GLY A 109 5.18 25.76 20.31
N THR A 110 5.92 24.77 20.83
CA THR A 110 5.94 24.47 22.27
C THR A 110 6.39 25.73 23.05
N PRO A 111 5.66 26.17 24.10
CA PRO A 111 6.07 27.31 24.92
C PRO A 111 7.47 27.11 25.54
N PRO A 112 8.34 28.14 25.59
CA PRO A 112 9.74 27.99 26.02
C PRO A 112 9.97 27.41 27.42
N GLU A 113 9.00 27.58 28.32
CA GLU A 113 8.96 27.02 29.67
C GLU A 113 8.53 25.54 29.72
N LEU A 114 7.89 25.04 28.66
CA LEU A 114 7.48 23.64 28.49
C LEU A 114 8.42 22.83 27.59
N VAL A 115 9.46 23.46 27.02
CA VAL A 115 10.55 22.77 26.32
C VAL A 115 11.40 22.01 27.35
N ALA A 116 11.40 20.68 27.28
CA ALA A 116 12.24 19.85 28.12
C ALA A 116 13.72 20.05 27.77
N LYS A 117 14.60 20.06 28.77
CA LYS A 117 16.04 20.38 28.62
C LYS A 117 16.88 19.28 29.24
N GLN A 118 17.98 18.91 28.58
CA GLN A 118 18.87 17.82 29.02
C GLN A 118 18.11 16.50 29.29
N SER A 119 17.13 16.17 28.43
CA SER A 119 16.33 14.96 28.58
C SER A 119 17.01 13.78 27.89
N ARG A 120 17.10 12.64 28.57
CA ARG A 120 17.45 11.38 27.92
C ARG A 120 16.22 10.77 27.22
N GLN A 121 16.47 9.91 26.23
CA GLN A 121 15.41 9.15 25.59
C GLN A 121 14.79 8.10 26.53
N PRO A 122 13.51 7.75 26.35
CA PRO A 122 12.89 6.55 26.90
C PRO A 122 13.63 5.27 26.51
N TRP A 123 13.97 4.45 27.49
CA TRP A 123 14.69 3.19 27.31
C TRP A 123 14.08 2.05 28.15
N PHE A 124 14.75 0.89 28.15
CA PHE A 124 14.39 -0.25 28.98
C PHE A 124 15.35 -0.42 30.17
N GLU A 125 14.94 -1.20 31.16
CA GLU A 125 15.77 -1.64 32.27
C GLU A 125 16.00 -3.15 32.21
N ASP A 126 17.21 -3.61 32.48
CA ASP A 126 17.57 -5.01 32.71
C ASP A 126 18.42 -5.22 33.99
N GLY A 127 18.73 -4.15 34.72
CA GLY A 127 19.53 -4.16 35.95
C GLY A 127 18.75 -4.41 37.26
N GLY A 128 17.43 -4.55 37.21
CA GLY A 128 16.60 -4.89 38.38
C GLY A 128 16.81 -6.33 38.88
N THR A 129 16.20 -6.66 40.01
CA THR A 129 16.40 -7.97 40.66
C THR A 129 15.35 -9.00 40.22
N VAL A 130 15.81 -10.19 39.79
CA VAL A 130 14.93 -11.31 39.42
C VAL A 130 14.98 -12.39 40.51
N GLN A 131 13.82 -12.71 41.08
CA GLN A 131 13.61 -13.84 41.99
C GLN A 131 12.82 -14.94 41.27
N GLU A 132 13.32 -16.18 41.28
CA GLU A 132 12.54 -17.37 40.88
C GLU A 132 11.70 -17.83 42.08
N LEU A 133 10.38 -17.92 41.89
CA LEU A 133 9.41 -18.33 42.92
C LEU A 133 9.11 -19.83 42.82
N SER A 134 8.99 -20.30 41.58
CA SER A 134 8.91 -21.70 41.18
C SER A 134 9.39 -21.82 39.72
N VAL A 135 9.58 -23.03 39.21
CA VAL A 135 10.02 -23.23 37.82
C VAL A 135 9.02 -22.54 36.86
N GLY A 136 9.53 -21.62 36.04
CA GLY A 136 8.71 -20.83 35.12
C GLY A 136 7.93 -19.67 35.74
N THR A 137 8.00 -19.41 37.05
CA THR A 137 7.31 -18.28 37.72
C THR A 137 8.28 -17.43 38.51
N PHE A 138 8.23 -16.12 38.27
CA PHE A 138 9.25 -15.18 38.68
C PHE A 138 8.67 -13.88 39.24
N ARG A 139 9.50 -13.15 39.98
CA ARG A 139 9.28 -11.76 40.36
C ARG A 139 10.45 -10.91 39.86
N TYR A 140 10.15 -9.77 39.26
CA TYR A 140 11.13 -8.73 38.92
C TYR A 140 10.85 -7.49 39.78
N THR A 141 11.87 -6.94 40.43
CA THR A 141 11.79 -5.62 41.07
C THR A 141 12.69 -4.67 40.31
N PHE A 142 12.11 -3.58 39.80
CA PHE A 142 12.85 -2.55 39.09
C PHE A 142 13.94 -1.93 39.99
N ALA A 143 15.10 -1.64 39.42
CA ALA A 143 16.16 -0.88 40.09
C ALA A 143 15.82 0.62 40.16
N THR A 144 15.08 1.12 39.17
CA THR A 144 14.59 2.51 39.15
C THR A 144 13.35 2.63 40.03
N ALA A 145 13.46 3.39 41.13
CA ALA A 145 12.32 3.81 41.93
C ALA A 145 11.48 4.86 41.20
N LEU A 146 10.16 4.85 41.42
CA LEU A 146 9.29 5.94 41.00
C LEU A 146 9.72 7.26 41.71
N PRO A 147 9.63 8.41 41.01
CA PRO A 147 10.01 9.71 41.55
C PRO A 147 9.19 10.09 42.79
N GLU A 148 9.76 10.97 43.61
CA GLU A 148 9.05 11.51 44.77
C GLU A 148 7.84 12.34 44.32
N GLY A 149 6.73 12.17 45.04
CA GLY A 149 5.46 12.82 44.68
C GLY A 149 4.77 12.25 43.43
N PHE A 150 5.13 11.05 42.94
CA PHE A 150 4.34 10.38 41.90
C PHE A 150 2.88 10.21 42.35
N ASP A 151 1.94 10.33 41.41
CA ASP A 151 0.51 10.13 41.69
C ASP A 151 0.20 8.63 41.80
N PRO A 152 -0.22 8.10 42.96
CA PRO A 152 -0.56 6.69 43.11
C PRO A 152 -1.89 6.33 42.43
N ALA A 153 -2.69 7.30 41.98
CA ALA A 153 -3.86 7.08 41.13
C ALA A 153 -3.51 7.06 39.62
N GLU A 154 -2.27 7.36 39.22
CA GLU A 154 -1.85 7.27 37.82
C GLU A 154 -1.91 5.81 37.34
N THR A 155 -2.41 5.61 36.12
CA THR A 155 -2.36 4.29 35.47
C THR A 155 -0.95 4.05 34.94
N LEU A 156 -0.29 3.01 35.46
CA LEU A 156 1.03 2.59 35.05
C LEU A 156 0.93 1.39 34.11
N ARG A 157 1.78 1.37 33.07
CA ARG A 157 2.02 0.22 32.20
C ARG A 157 3.42 -0.32 32.42
N VAL A 158 3.50 -1.60 32.76
CA VAL A 158 4.74 -2.37 32.63
C VAL A 158 4.73 -3.06 31.26
N GLY A 159 5.85 -3.02 30.55
CA GLY A 159 6.09 -3.84 29.37
C GLY A 159 7.31 -4.74 29.55
N VAL A 160 7.32 -5.90 28.90
CA VAL A 160 8.47 -6.80 28.82
C VAL A 160 8.56 -7.47 27.47
N TRP A 161 9.77 -7.74 26.98
CA TRP A 161 10.00 -8.68 25.87
C TRP A 161 11.26 -9.52 26.09
N LEU A 162 11.37 -10.64 25.39
CA LEU A 162 12.55 -11.49 25.37
C LEU A 162 13.53 -11.01 24.28
N ARG A 163 14.58 -10.27 24.67
CA ARG A 163 15.48 -9.59 23.71
C ARG A 163 16.29 -10.56 22.84
N GLU A 164 16.70 -11.72 23.38
CA GLU A 164 17.46 -12.72 22.63
C GLU A 164 16.60 -13.70 21.82
N VAL A 165 15.27 -13.50 21.76
CA VAL A 165 14.37 -14.34 20.95
C VAL A 165 14.03 -13.63 19.65
N VAL A 166 14.79 -13.95 18.60
CA VAL A 166 14.66 -13.36 17.26
C VAL A 166 14.38 -14.46 16.21
N PRO A 167 13.32 -14.34 15.39
CA PRO A 167 12.26 -13.34 15.44
C PRO A 167 11.33 -13.53 16.65
N GLY A 168 10.87 -12.42 17.25
CA GLY A 168 9.87 -12.44 18.31
C GLY A 168 8.49 -12.85 17.79
N THR A 169 7.67 -13.44 18.66
CA THR A 169 6.29 -13.86 18.38
C THR A 169 5.30 -12.95 19.13
N PRO A 170 3.97 -13.11 18.98
CA PRO A 170 3.01 -12.45 19.87
C PRO A 170 3.20 -12.81 21.35
N ASP A 171 3.80 -13.98 21.64
CA ASP A 171 4.02 -14.51 22.99
C ASP A 171 5.36 -14.12 23.61
N THR A 172 6.31 -13.56 22.84
CA THR A 172 7.63 -13.13 23.35
C THR A 172 7.62 -11.72 23.94
N SER A 173 6.45 -11.07 24.01
CA SER A 173 6.24 -9.76 24.61
C SER A 173 4.96 -9.76 25.46
N SER A 174 4.93 -8.98 26.54
CA SER A 174 3.75 -8.84 27.40
C SER A 174 3.67 -7.43 27.99
N THR A 175 2.45 -6.96 28.27
CA THR A 175 2.19 -5.67 28.92
C THR A 175 1.09 -5.79 29.96
N PHE A 176 1.22 -5.08 31.07
CA PHE A 176 0.24 -5.07 32.16
C PHE A 176 -0.02 -3.65 32.65
N ASP A 177 -1.30 -3.27 32.70
CA ASP A 177 -1.76 -1.96 33.17
C ASP A 177 -2.31 -2.09 34.59
N PHE A 178 -1.89 -1.21 35.49
CA PHE A 178 -2.30 -1.21 36.90
C PHE A 178 -2.35 0.20 37.49
N VAL A 179 -3.02 0.35 38.64
CA VAL A 179 -3.06 1.59 39.42
C VAL A 179 -2.42 1.30 40.79
N PRO A 180 -1.36 2.01 41.22
CA PRO A 180 -0.68 1.76 42.50
C PRO A 180 -1.59 1.83 43.73
N ALA A 181 -2.55 2.75 43.76
CA ALA A 181 -3.58 2.88 44.80
C ALA A 181 -4.71 1.82 44.72
N GLY A 182 -4.66 0.94 43.70
CA GLY A 182 -5.77 0.07 43.32
C GLY A 182 -6.84 0.79 42.48
N GLY A 183 -7.82 0.02 42.01
CA GLY A 183 -8.86 0.49 41.09
C GLY A 183 -8.64 0.03 39.65
N ALA A 184 -9.53 0.46 38.75
CA ALA A 184 -9.48 0.09 37.34
C ALA A 184 -8.49 0.99 36.56
N PRO A 185 -7.55 0.43 35.78
CA PRO A 185 -6.69 1.19 34.88
C PRO A 185 -7.47 2.03 33.88
N ARG A 186 -7.04 3.28 33.65
CA ARG A 186 -7.57 4.14 32.60
C ARG A 186 -7.12 3.63 31.23
N SER A 187 -8.07 3.45 30.31
CA SER A 187 -7.77 3.02 28.94
C SER A 187 -7.01 4.10 28.15
N ARG A 188 -6.10 3.63 27.27
CA ARG A 188 -5.45 4.45 26.23
C ARG A 188 -5.20 3.62 24.97
N GLU A 189 -6.27 3.12 24.37
CA GLU A 189 -6.27 2.21 23.23
C GLU A 189 -6.93 2.83 21.99
N LEU A 190 -6.09 3.37 21.09
CA LEU A 190 -6.50 3.95 19.80
C LEU A 190 -6.34 3.00 18.61
N VAL A 191 -5.59 1.91 18.76
CA VAL A 191 -5.26 0.97 17.68
C VAL A 191 -5.27 -0.46 18.21
N LEU A 192 -5.38 -1.43 17.31
CA LEU A 192 -5.32 -2.86 17.61
C LEU A 192 -4.20 -3.51 16.80
N ASP A 193 -3.48 -4.47 17.36
CA ASP A 193 -2.44 -5.20 16.62
C ASP A 193 -3.00 -5.91 15.37
N GLN A 194 -4.26 -6.36 15.43
CA GLN A 194 -4.98 -6.92 14.28
C GLN A 194 -5.00 -5.98 13.07
N ASN A 195 -5.17 -4.67 13.28
CA ASN A 195 -5.26 -3.69 12.21
C ASN A 195 -3.89 -3.53 11.51
N CYS A 196 -2.81 -3.47 12.29
CA CYS A 196 -1.44 -3.52 11.77
C CYS A 196 -1.15 -4.84 11.02
N ASN A 197 -1.57 -5.96 11.61
CA ASN A 197 -1.31 -7.31 11.11
C ASN A 197 -2.06 -7.63 9.82
N HIS A 198 -3.18 -6.96 9.53
CA HIS A 198 -3.89 -7.02 8.25
C HIS A 198 -2.95 -6.73 7.05
N CYS A 199 -2.06 -5.74 7.22
CA CYS A 199 -1.07 -5.35 6.20
C CYS A 199 0.33 -5.93 6.44
N HIS A 200 0.75 -6.16 7.69
CA HIS A 200 2.12 -6.58 8.02
C HIS A 200 2.31 -8.07 8.34
N GLY A 201 1.23 -8.85 8.53
CA GLY A 201 1.30 -10.21 9.05
C GLY A 201 1.54 -10.20 10.57
N LEU A 202 2.80 -10.07 11.00
CA LEU A 202 3.17 -9.78 12.39
C LEU A 202 4.09 -8.57 12.39
N ARG A 203 3.63 -7.44 12.93
CA ARG A 203 4.49 -6.25 13.04
C ARG A 203 5.51 -6.43 14.15
N GLN A 204 6.79 -6.38 13.77
CA GLN A 204 7.93 -6.44 14.69
C GLN A 204 8.75 -5.14 14.64
N GLY A 205 9.33 -4.75 15.77
CA GLY A 205 10.30 -3.66 15.90
C GLY A 205 11.65 -4.17 16.41
N HIS A 206 12.69 -3.33 16.29
CA HIS A 206 14.03 -3.48 16.88
C HIS A 206 14.64 -4.89 16.80
N ASN A 207 15.40 -5.13 15.73
CA ASN A 207 15.97 -6.43 15.34
C ASN A 207 14.95 -7.58 15.35
N ARG A 208 13.70 -7.27 14.97
CA ARG A 208 12.55 -8.19 15.00
C ARG A 208 12.22 -8.82 16.37
N SER A 209 12.75 -8.30 17.47
CA SER A 209 12.54 -8.86 18.82
C SER A 209 11.25 -8.38 19.49
N ARG A 210 10.82 -7.14 19.23
CA ARG A 210 9.69 -6.49 19.94
C ARG A 210 8.39 -6.62 19.16
N THR A 211 7.30 -6.98 19.85
CA THR A 211 5.96 -7.18 19.29
C THR A 211 4.89 -6.51 20.16
N GLY A 212 3.76 -6.13 19.55
CA GLY A 212 2.61 -5.51 20.24
C GLY A 212 2.71 -4.00 20.41
N TRP A 213 1.74 -3.24 19.89
CA TRP A 213 1.74 -1.76 19.97
C TRP A 213 1.74 -1.24 21.42
N LYS A 214 1.15 -1.99 22.36
CA LYS A 214 1.11 -1.62 23.79
C LYS A 214 2.49 -1.51 24.41
N LEU A 215 3.45 -2.33 23.94
CA LEU A 215 4.86 -2.24 24.32
C LEU A 215 5.54 -1.06 23.61
N CYS A 216 5.26 -0.83 22.32
CA CYS A 216 5.86 0.28 21.58
C CYS A 216 5.62 1.64 22.26
N VAL A 217 4.40 1.89 22.76
CA VAL A 217 4.04 3.18 23.39
C VAL A 217 4.64 3.41 24.78
N THR A 218 5.33 2.44 25.39
CA THR A 218 6.10 2.71 26.63
C THR A 218 7.40 3.45 26.33
N CYS A 219 7.96 3.27 25.12
CA CYS A 219 9.17 3.97 24.68
C CYS A 219 8.85 5.11 23.70
N HIS A 220 7.95 4.91 22.73
CA HIS A 220 7.55 5.91 21.74
C HIS A 220 6.57 6.94 22.31
N THR A 221 6.99 7.63 23.37
CA THR A 221 6.25 8.67 24.07
C THR A 221 6.58 10.06 23.52
N TYR A 222 5.90 11.10 24.03
CA TYR A 222 6.21 12.49 23.70
C TYR A 222 7.57 12.99 24.24
N GLN A 223 8.26 12.17 25.05
CA GLN A 223 9.61 12.43 25.54
C GLN A 223 10.70 11.84 24.62
N HIS A 224 10.30 11.16 23.54
CA HIS A 224 11.22 10.52 22.60
C HIS A 224 11.40 11.36 21.34
N ALA A 225 12.65 11.65 21.00
CA ALA A 225 13.05 12.17 19.70
C ALA A 225 14.42 11.62 19.33
N ASP A 226 14.66 11.48 18.02
CA ASP A 226 15.95 11.20 17.39
C ASP A 226 16.82 12.48 17.51
N ALA A 227 18.05 12.34 18.00
CA ALA A 227 18.95 13.45 18.31
C ALA A 227 19.80 13.92 17.11
N GLU A 228 19.76 13.18 15.99
CA GLU A 228 20.57 13.35 14.79
C GLU A 228 19.77 13.97 13.63
N THR A 229 18.44 13.83 13.63
CA THR A 229 17.54 14.35 12.60
C THR A 229 16.63 15.48 13.12
N VAL A 230 16.19 16.34 12.21
CA VAL A 230 15.35 17.52 12.52
C VAL A 230 13.87 17.15 12.36
N ASP A 231 13.00 17.62 13.27
CA ASP A 231 11.55 17.49 13.11
C ASP A 231 11.10 18.09 11.75
N PRO A 232 10.50 17.31 10.83
CA PRO A 232 9.97 17.83 9.57
C PRO A 232 8.94 18.95 9.70
N ALA A 233 8.37 19.19 10.89
CA ALA A 233 7.45 20.33 11.13
C ALA A 233 8.17 21.63 11.50
N ALA A 234 9.50 21.63 11.62
CA ALA A 234 10.29 22.77 12.02
C ALA A 234 10.74 23.60 10.81
N MET A 235 10.55 24.91 10.92
CA MET A 235 10.92 25.89 9.89
C MET A 235 12.43 25.88 9.59
N ALA A 236 12.78 26.33 8.38
CA ALA A 236 14.16 26.53 7.94
C ALA A 236 15.04 27.25 8.99
N GLY A 237 16.20 26.66 9.28
CA GLY A 237 17.12 27.11 10.34
C GLY A 237 17.10 26.25 11.61
N ALA A 238 16.11 25.37 11.76
CA ALA A 238 16.09 24.35 12.81
C ALA A 238 17.27 23.36 12.69
N THR A 239 17.70 22.83 13.84
CA THR A 239 18.77 21.83 13.97
C THR A 239 18.34 20.71 14.91
N PRO A 240 18.98 19.53 14.92
CA PRO A 240 18.62 18.46 15.85
C PRO A 240 18.76 18.88 17.32
N ALA A 241 19.66 19.84 17.63
CA ALA A 241 19.83 20.38 18.97
C ALA A 241 18.70 21.34 19.44
N THR A 242 17.88 21.86 18.52
CA THR A 242 16.76 22.79 18.81
C THR A 242 15.40 22.16 18.57
N ASN A 243 15.29 21.31 17.55
CA ASN A 243 14.07 20.64 17.13
C ASN A 243 14.40 19.19 16.69
N PRO A 244 14.80 18.32 17.62
CA PRO A 244 15.04 16.91 17.33
C PRO A 244 13.77 16.24 16.82
N ASN A 245 13.90 15.24 15.94
CA ASN A 245 12.79 14.62 15.24
C ASN A 245 11.96 13.71 16.17
N PRO A 246 10.69 14.03 16.48
CA PRO A 246 9.94 13.33 17.51
C PRO A 246 9.57 11.90 17.08
N LEU A 247 9.90 10.95 17.95
CA LEU A 247 9.62 9.51 17.81
C LEU A 247 8.38 9.06 18.59
N GLU A 248 7.52 9.99 19.01
CA GLU A 248 6.20 9.69 19.57
C GLU A 248 5.39 8.83 18.59
N PHE A 249 4.72 7.80 19.10
CA PHE A 249 4.15 6.73 18.27
C PHE A 249 3.16 7.24 17.21
N GLY A 250 2.25 8.15 17.57
CA GLY A 250 1.32 8.76 16.63
C GLY A 250 2.03 9.52 15.50
N ARG A 251 2.94 10.44 15.85
CA ARG A 251 3.74 11.21 14.87
C ARG A 251 4.56 10.29 13.96
N LEU A 252 5.34 9.38 14.55
CA LEU A 252 6.25 8.50 13.83
C LEU A 252 5.48 7.61 12.85
N ILE A 253 4.44 6.91 13.33
CA ILE A 253 3.67 5.98 12.50
C ILE A 253 2.92 6.71 11.39
N HIS A 254 2.38 7.91 11.65
CA HIS A 254 1.81 8.72 10.58
C HIS A 254 2.86 9.13 9.53
N ARG A 255 4.04 9.63 9.93
CA ARG A 255 5.09 10.08 8.99
C ARG A 255 5.69 8.94 8.17
N VAL A 256 5.96 7.79 8.79
CA VAL A 256 6.42 6.54 8.14
C VAL A 256 5.43 6.11 7.06
N HIS A 257 4.13 6.20 7.34
CA HIS A 257 3.10 5.89 6.35
C HIS A 257 2.91 7.03 5.31
N ARG A 258 3.12 8.31 5.63
CA ARG A 258 3.17 9.34 4.57
C ARG A 258 4.35 9.11 3.61
N GLY A 259 5.49 8.61 4.11
CA GLY A 259 6.61 8.07 3.32
C GLY A 259 7.10 9.05 2.24
N ARG A 260 7.26 8.58 1.00
CA ARG A 260 7.63 9.43 -0.16
C ARG A 260 6.63 10.52 -0.52
N GLN A 261 5.44 10.54 0.11
CA GLN A 261 4.40 11.55 -0.07
C GLN A 261 4.23 12.47 1.15
N LEU A 262 5.18 12.46 2.10
CA LEU A 262 5.21 13.43 3.19
C LEU A 262 5.26 14.87 2.61
N PRO A 263 4.41 15.81 3.07
CA PRO A 263 4.24 17.11 2.40
C PRO A 263 5.53 17.92 2.26
N THR A 264 6.39 17.87 3.27
CA THR A 264 7.64 18.65 3.37
C THR A 264 8.75 18.19 2.42
N LEU A 265 8.52 17.10 1.68
CA LEU A 265 9.34 16.71 0.52
C LEU A 265 9.02 17.54 -0.75
N TYR A 266 8.03 18.43 -0.68
CA TYR A 266 7.49 19.16 -1.83
C TYR A 266 7.37 20.65 -1.52
N LEU A 267 7.34 21.48 -2.56
CA LEU A 267 7.00 22.89 -2.44
C LEU A 267 5.56 23.04 -1.94
N SER A 268 5.36 23.92 -0.95
CA SER A 268 4.03 24.30 -0.46
C SER A 268 3.23 25.03 -1.55
N SER A 269 1.91 25.16 -1.37
CA SER A 269 1.06 25.87 -2.34
C SER A 269 1.16 27.40 -2.23
N SER A 270 1.68 27.91 -1.11
CA SER A 270 1.92 29.31 -0.82
C SER A 270 2.93 29.44 0.32
N THR A 271 3.81 30.44 0.23
CA THR A 271 4.68 30.87 1.33
C THR A 271 4.21 32.17 2.00
N ALA A 272 3.07 32.71 1.57
CA ALA A 272 2.49 33.92 2.14
C ALA A 272 1.88 33.66 3.52
N PRO A 273 1.80 34.68 4.41
CA PRO A 273 1.04 34.58 5.64
C PRO A 273 -0.42 34.20 5.37
N ALA A 274 -1.03 33.42 6.26
CA ALA A 274 -2.44 33.06 6.15
C ALA A 274 -3.34 34.30 6.37
N PRO A 275 -4.37 34.52 5.53
CA PRO A 275 -5.40 35.52 5.81
C PRO A 275 -6.27 35.07 7.00
N ALA A 276 -6.87 36.01 7.71
CA ALA A 276 -7.87 35.70 8.72
C ALA A 276 -9.16 35.13 8.09
N LEU A 277 -9.84 34.22 8.79
CA LEU A 277 -11.14 33.68 8.40
C LEU A 277 -12.30 34.45 9.10
N PRO A 278 -13.45 34.63 8.41
CA PRO A 278 -13.65 34.41 6.98
C PRO A 278 -12.87 35.46 6.15
N PRO A 279 -12.42 35.11 4.93
CA PRO A 279 -11.62 36.02 4.12
C PRO A 279 -12.45 37.28 3.76
N PRO A 280 -11.90 38.50 3.90
CA PRO A 280 -12.67 39.74 3.76
C PRO A 280 -13.05 40.10 2.30
N ALA A 281 -12.66 39.30 1.30
CA ALA A 281 -13.03 39.52 -0.10
C ALA A 281 -13.16 38.19 -0.89
N PRO A 282 -14.10 38.07 -1.84
CA PRO A 282 -14.29 36.86 -2.67
C PRO A 282 -13.10 36.47 -3.57
N ALA A 283 -12.07 37.32 -3.67
CA ALA A 283 -10.89 37.11 -4.50
C ALA A 283 -9.66 36.59 -3.71
N VAL A 284 -9.77 36.39 -2.38
CA VAL A 284 -8.66 35.86 -1.57
C VAL A 284 -8.55 34.35 -1.81
N ALA A 285 -7.53 33.95 -2.58
CA ALA A 285 -7.19 32.54 -2.76
C ALA A 285 -6.63 31.97 -1.45
N LEU A 286 -7.40 31.10 -0.78
CA LEU A 286 -6.91 30.37 0.40
C LEU A 286 -5.80 29.39 -0.01
N PRO A 287 -4.77 29.19 0.84
CA PRO A 287 -3.72 28.22 0.55
C PRO A 287 -4.31 26.80 0.45
N LEU A 288 -3.88 26.05 -0.57
CA LEU A 288 -4.36 24.68 -0.80
C LEU A 288 -3.51 23.68 0.00
N PRO A 289 -4.10 22.62 0.59
CA PRO A 289 -3.33 21.58 1.27
C PRO A 289 -2.38 20.85 0.30
N PHE A 290 -1.50 20.00 0.82
CA PHE A 290 -0.68 19.13 -0.03
C PHE A 290 -1.53 18.18 -0.90
N ALA A 291 -1.18 18.03 -2.18
CA ALA A 291 -1.57 16.88 -3.01
C ALA A 291 -0.43 16.49 -3.96
N ALA A 292 -0.12 15.20 -4.05
CA ALA A 292 1.05 14.69 -4.76
C ALA A 292 1.05 14.92 -6.28
N ASN A 293 -0.12 15.21 -6.88
CA ASN A 293 -0.29 15.58 -8.29
C ASN A 293 -0.28 17.11 -8.53
N ARG A 294 -0.26 17.92 -7.47
CA ARG A 294 -0.27 19.40 -7.51
C ARG A 294 1.09 19.97 -7.11
N ASN A 295 1.66 19.49 -6.01
CA ASN A 295 2.86 20.04 -5.41
C ASN A 295 4.13 19.46 -6.08
N LYS A 296 5.12 20.31 -6.37
CA LYS A 296 6.38 19.92 -7.03
C LYS A 296 7.41 19.43 -6.01
N SER A 297 8.06 18.30 -6.28
CA SER A 297 9.07 17.71 -5.39
C SER A 297 10.34 18.58 -5.30
N LEU A 298 10.84 18.79 -4.07
CA LEU A 298 11.98 19.64 -3.78
C LEU A 298 13.23 18.79 -3.51
N LEU A 299 14.23 18.88 -4.39
CA LEU A 299 15.47 18.11 -4.33
C LEU A 299 16.20 18.32 -2.98
N GLY A 300 16.70 17.22 -2.40
CA GLY A 300 17.48 17.24 -1.16
C GLY A 300 16.66 17.14 0.13
N GLN A 301 15.33 17.26 0.05
CA GLN A 301 14.46 17.01 1.20
C GLN A 301 14.41 15.52 1.54
N LYS A 302 14.43 15.19 2.84
CA LYS A 302 14.24 13.83 3.35
C LYS A 302 13.50 13.81 4.70
N PHE A 303 12.83 12.71 4.96
CA PHE A 303 12.39 12.26 6.28
C PHE A 303 13.03 10.91 6.56
N SER A 304 13.81 10.88 7.63
CA SER A 304 14.59 9.73 8.07
C SER A 304 14.61 9.67 9.60
N VAL A 305 15.02 8.52 10.13
CA VAL A 305 15.33 8.32 11.54
C VAL A 305 16.64 7.53 11.64
N VAL A 306 17.53 7.89 12.57
CA VAL A 306 18.71 7.09 12.89
C VAL A 306 18.34 5.99 13.90
N ASP A 307 18.74 4.74 13.62
CA ASP A 307 18.52 3.58 14.49
C ASP A 307 19.85 2.87 14.78
N ASP A 308 20.36 3.19 15.97
CA ASP A 308 21.59 2.65 16.57
C ASP A 308 21.39 1.20 17.05
N GLN A 309 20.22 0.87 17.61
CA GLN A 309 19.92 -0.37 18.32
C GLN A 309 20.10 -1.63 17.47
N ASN A 310 19.99 -1.49 16.15
CA ASN A 310 20.06 -2.59 15.19
C ASN A 310 21.28 -2.51 14.26
N GLY A 311 22.14 -1.50 14.43
CA GLY A 311 23.18 -1.17 13.44
C GLY A 311 22.61 -0.80 12.06
N ALA A 312 21.34 -0.38 12.01
CA ALA A 312 20.65 -0.05 10.76
C ALA A 312 21.11 1.30 10.17
N GLY A 313 21.61 2.20 11.03
CA GLY A 313 22.04 3.54 10.64
C GLY A 313 20.84 4.41 10.28
N GLU A 314 20.99 5.27 9.27
CA GLU A 314 19.90 6.14 8.83
C GLU A 314 18.84 5.36 8.01
N MET A 315 17.65 5.20 8.58
CA MET A 315 16.47 4.69 7.87
C MET A 315 15.74 5.84 7.17
N ILE A 316 15.80 5.87 5.84
CA ILE A 316 15.11 6.89 5.03
C ILE A 316 13.70 6.41 4.65
N PHE A 317 12.68 7.05 5.20
CA PHE A 317 11.27 6.73 4.93
C PHE A 317 10.70 7.50 3.72
N GLY A 318 11.25 8.66 3.41
CA GLY A 318 10.91 9.43 2.20
C GLY A 318 12.01 10.43 1.87
N GLN A 319 12.35 10.60 0.60
CA GLN A 319 13.32 11.60 0.16
C GLN A 319 13.10 12.01 -1.29
N VAL A 320 13.63 13.16 -1.70
CA VAL A 320 13.69 13.56 -3.11
C VAL A 320 15.13 13.56 -3.58
N ILE A 321 15.45 12.58 -4.42
CA ILE A 321 16.77 12.45 -5.04
C ILE A 321 16.77 13.03 -6.46
N SER A 322 17.96 13.41 -6.95
CA SER A 322 18.19 13.63 -8.37
C SER A 322 18.43 12.26 -9.01
N ARG A 323 17.44 11.76 -9.76
CA ARG A 323 17.51 10.45 -10.41
C ARG A 323 17.86 10.63 -11.88
N THR A 324 18.99 10.02 -12.27
CA THR A 324 19.50 9.93 -13.64
C THR A 324 19.56 8.46 -14.01
N ASP A 325 18.66 8.00 -14.88
CA ASP A 325 18.67 6.62 -15.40
C ASP A 325 19.16 6.64 -16.86
N ASN A 326 20.09 5.74 -17.23
CA ASN A 326 20.55 5.53 -18.61
C ASN A 326 20.79 6.81 -19.45
N ASN A 327 21.62 7.72 -18.92
CA ASN A 327 21.97 9.02 -19.55
C ASN A 327 20.78 9.95 -19.89
N GLN A 328 19.58 9.67 -19.38
CA GLN A 328 18.42 10.56 -19.53
C GLN A 328 18.58 11.82 -18.67
N PRO A 329 17.93 12.95 -19.03
CA PRO A 329 17.93 14.15 -18.21
C PRO A 329 17.48 13.87 -16.77
N ALA A 330 18.27 14.33 -15.80
CA ALA A 330 18.00 14.15 -14.38
C ALA A 330 16.62 14.68 -13.98
N ARG A 331 15.93 13.97 -13.08
CA ARG A 331 14.64 14.39 -12.52
C ARG A 331 14.62 14.32 -11.00
N ASN A 332 13.88 15.24 -10.37
CA ASN A 332 13.55 15.16 -8.95
C ASN A 332 12.58 13.98 -8.74
N GLN A 333 13.07 12.89 -8.16
CA GLN A 333 12.29 11.68 -7.91
C GLN A 333 12.05 11.54 -6.40
N PRO A 334 10.79 11.66 -5.93
CA PRO A 334 10.40 11.15 -4.62
C PRO A 334 10.60 9.63 -4.58
N THR A 335 11.35 9.15 -3.58
CA THR A 335 11.61 7.74 -3.28
C THR A 335 11.44 7.50 -1.78
N GLY A 336 11.45 6.23 -1.37
CA GLY A 336 11.22 5.81 0.03
C GLY A 336 9.95 4.97 0.14
N LEU A 337 9.41 4.84 1.35
CA LEU A 337 8.21 4.04 1.59
C LEU A 337 7.03 4.56 0.77
N VAL A 338 6.38 3.62 0.10
CA VAL A 338 5.11 3.82 -0.57
C VAL A 338 4.07 3.14 0.30
N TYR A 339 3.38 3.91 1.15
CA TYR A 339 2.29 3.34 1.94
C TYR A 339 1.11 3.04 1.04
N LEU A 340 1.08 1.76 0.65
CA LEU A 340 0.06 1.15 -0.18
C LEU A 340 0.08 1.74 -1.62
N PRO A 341 -0.30 0.97 -2.65
CA PRO A 341 -0.42 1.55 -4.00
C PRO A 341 -1.53 2.61 -4.02
N ALA A 342 -1.66 3.33 -5.14
CA ALA A 342 -2.58 4.48 -5.31
C ALA A 342 -4.10 4.19 -5.18
N GLY A 343 -4.52 3.10 -4.52
CA GLY A 343 -5.90 2.78 -4.16
C GLY A 343 -6.29 3.07 -2.70
N GLN A 344 -5.34 3.08 -1.75
CA GLN A 344 -5.65 3.51 -0.37
C GLN A 344 -5.47 5.01 -0.21
N ASP A 345 -6.38 5.60 0.54
CA ASP A 345 -6.42 7.03 0.81
C ASP A 345 -5.98 7.28 2.26
N TYR A 346 -5.08 8.23 2.49
CA TYR A 346 -4.62 8.58 3.84
C TYR A 346 -5.73 9.05 4.77
N ARG A 347 -6.88 9.47 4.23
CA ARG A 347 -8.10 9.81 4.97
C ARG A 347 -8.83 8.58 5.53
N ASN A 348 -8.42 7.36 5.21
CA ASN A 348 -9.02 6.13 5.71
C ASN A 348 -8.51 5.77 7.13
N CYS A 349 -8.79 6.62 8.13
CA CYS A 349 -8.31 6.45 9.51
C CYS A 349 -8.63 5.06 10.12
N ASP A 350 -9.79 4.51 9.78
CA ASP A 350 -10.26 3.18 10.20
C ASP A 350 -9.26 2.05 9.92
N VAL A 351 -8.39 2.18 8.92
CA VAL A 351 -7.39 1.13 8.57
C VAL A 351 -6.46 0.80 9.74
N CYS A 352 -6.23 1.77 10.64
CA CYS A 352 -5.46 1.59 11.87
C CYS A 352 -6.36 1.60 13.12
N HIS A 353 -7.41 2.42 13.11
CA HIS A 353 -8.15 2.79 14.33
C HIS A 353 -9.45 2.04 14.59
N ALA A 354 -10.01 1.35 13.58
CA ALA A 354 -11.32 0.71 13.72
C ALA A 354 -11.33 -0.37 14.83
N GLY A 355 -12.39 -0.36 15.64
CA GLY A 355 -12.63 -1.33 16.70
C GLY A 355 -11.85 -1.09 18.00
N ALA A 356 -10.91 -0.14 18.02
CA ALA A 356 -10.19 0.21 19.25
C ALA A 356 -11.12 0.90 20.27
N ALA A 357 -10.89 0.67 21.57
CA ALA A 357 -11.76 1.15 22.64
C ALA A 357 -11.99 2.67 22.62
N GLN A 358 -10.99 3.46 22.18
CA GLN A 358 -11.06 4.93 22.06
C GLN A 358 -11.01 5.41 20.61
N GLN A 359 -11.44 4.61 19.62
CA GLN A 359 -11.45 4.99 18.20
C GLN A 359 -12.09 6.37 17.92
N GLY A 360 -13.08 6.79 18.72
CA GLY A 360 -13.72 8.11 18.59
C GLY A 360 -12.82 9.31 18.92
N GLU A 361 -11.80 9.12 19.76
CA GLU A 361 -10.84 10.18 20.10
C GLU A 361 -10.03 10.63 18.88
N VAL A 362 -9.84 9.77 17.87
CA VAL A 362 -9.09 10.07 16.64
C VAL A 362 -9.63 11.32 15.94
N VAL A 363 -10.95 11.57 16.01
CA VAL A 363 -11.61 12.70 15.34
C VAL A 363 -12.01 13.85 16.27
N THR A 364 -11.96 13.65 17.59
CA THR A 364 -12.35 14.67 18.59
C THR A 364 -11.19 15.23 19.40
N THR A 365 -10.11 14.46 19.55
CA THR A 365 -9.00 14.72 20.48
C THR A 365 -7.78 15.20 19.70
N ILE A 366 -7.89 16.41 19.16
CA ILE A 366 -6.94 17.02 18.21
C ILE A 366 -6.01 18.02 18.89
N ALA A 367 -4.77 18.10 18.40
CA ALA A 367 -3.74 19.04 18.82
C ALA A 367 -2.68 19.18 17.72
N ARG A 368 -1.86 20.25 17.73
CA ARG A 368 -0.69 20.34 16.82
C ARG A 368 0.17 19.07 16.89
N ARG A 369 0.30 18.49 18.09
CA ARG A 369 1.06 17.25 18.34
C ARG A 369 0.61 16.05 17.52
N THR A 370 -0.70 15.86 17.32
CA THR A 370 -1.22 14.71 16.55
C THR A 370 -1.29 15.03 15.06
N CYS A 371 -1.69 16.25 14.70
CA CYS A 371 -1.83 16.71 13.32
C CYS A 371 -0.49 16.73 12.54
N GLN A 372 0.61 17.16 13.18
CA GLN A 372 1.95 17.22 12.59
C GLN A 372 2.56 15.84 12.24
N GLY A 373 1.88 14.73 12.55
CA GLY A 373 2.20 13.41 12.02
C GLY A 373 1.88 13.25 10.53
N CYS A 374 0.75 13.79 10.07
CA CYS A 374 0.35 13.76 8.65
C CYS A 374 0.61 15.09 7.92
N HIS A 375 0.55 16.20 8.67
CA HIS A 375 0.64 17.58 8.20
C HIS A 375 1.80 18.34 8.88
N PRO A 376 3.07 17.89 8.75
CA PRO A 376 4.20 18.66 9.23
C PRO A 376 4.37 19.98 8.45
N ASP A 377 3.84 20.08 7.24
CA ASP A 377 3.84 21.31 6.43
C ASP A 377 3.05 22.48 7.06
N LEU A 378 2.16 22.24 8.01
CA LEU A 378 1.33 23.31 8.58
C LEU A 378 2.07 24.11 9.67
N TRP A 379 2.33 25.38 9.37
CA TRP A 379 2.89 26.36 10.30
C TRP A 379 1.77 27.12 11.03
N TYR A 380 1.87 27.20 12.35
CA TYR A 380 0.86 27.82 13.24
C TYR A 380 1.28 29.18 13.81
N GLY A 381 2.43 29.72 13.41
CA GLY A 381 2.89 31.04 13.83
C GLY A 381 2.51 32.16 12.85
N ASP A 382 2.84 33.39 13.22
CA ASP A 382 2.74 34.56 12.35
C ASP A 382 3.73 34.53 11.17
N GLY A 383 3.45 35.36 10.16
CA GLY A 383 4.39 35.69 9.09
C GLY A 383 4.41 34.74 7.89
N PRO A 384 5.32 34.99 6.92
CA PRO A 384 5.52 34.12 5.77
C PRO A 384 6.24 32.83 6.16
N THR A 385 6.05 31.77 5.38
CA THR A 385 6.68 30.47 5.59
C THR A 385 7.88 30.24 4.65
N ASP A 386 8.66 29.20 4.94
CA ASP A 386 9.69 28.69 4.03
C ASP A 386 9.04 27.90 2.86
N PRO A 387 9.81 27.46 1.85
CA PRO A 387 9.26 26.84 0.64
C PRO A 387 8.53 25.50 0.82
N VAL A 388 8.64 24.83 1.98
CA VAL A 388 7.98 23.52 2.23
C VAL A 388 6.87 23.60 3.26
N HIS A 389 6.84 24.66 4.06
CA HIS A 389 5.76 24.94 5.01
C HIS A 389 4.69 25.88 4.41
N LEU A 390 3.49 25.78 4.97
CA LEU A 390 2.26 26.46 4.59
C LEU A 390 1.66 27.10 5.85
N ALA A 391 1.39 28.41 5.83
CA ALA A 391 0.71 29.05 6.95
C ALA A 391 -0.70 28.46 7.12
N HIS A 392 -1.05 28.10 8.35
CA HIS A 392 -2.33 27.48 8.70
C HIS A 392 -3.50 28.38 8.28
N PRO A 393 -4.45 27.94 7.41
CA PRO A 393 -5.48 28.81 6.84
C PRO A 393 -6.43 29.48 7.85
N GLY A 394 -6.53 28.96 9.08
CA GLY A 394 -7.26 29.61 10.19
C GLY A 394 -6.49 30.73 10.90
N GLY A 395 -5.33 31.13 10.38
CA GLY A 395 -4.40 32.06 11.01
C GLY A 395 -3.59 31.43 12.16
N PRO A 396 -2.70 32.24 12.78
CA PRO A 396 -1.81 31.80 13.86
C PRO A 396 -2.55 31.26 15.08
N GLN A 397 -2.01 30.23 15.73
CA GLN A 397 -2.54 29.61 16.93
C GLN A 397 -1.45 29.55 18.02
N ALA A 398 -1.68 30.26 19.12
CA ALA A 398 -0.76 30.25 20.26
C ALA A 398 -0.69 28.87 20.94
N ASP A 399 -1.85 28.25 21.14
CA ASP A 399 -2.05 26.97 21.81
C ASP A 399 -3.04 26.08 21.04
N ASP A 400 -3.30 24.88 21.55
CA ASP A 400 -4.20 23.90 20.94
C ASP A 400 -5.69 24.09 21.36
N THR A 401 -6.02 25.03 22.26
CA THR A 401 -7.35 25.14 22.90
C THR A 401 -8.47 25.52 21.93
N ARG A 402 -8.13 26.16 20.81
CA ARG A 402 -9.09 26.67 19.81
C ARG A 402 -9.33 25.70 18.66
N CYS A 403 -8.57 24.61 18.55
CA CYS A 403 -8.68 23.69 17.42
C CYS A 403 -10.08 23.04 17.33
N ALA A 404 -10.69 22.69 18.46
CA ALA A 404 -12.01 22.04 18.50
C ALA A 404 -13.12 22.88 17.84
N GLY A 405 -13.17 24.18 18.10
CA GLY A 405 -14.19 25.08 17.54
C GLY A 405 -14.20 25.15 16.01
N CYS A 406 -13.04 24.95 15.37
CA CYS A 406 -12.92 24.99 13.90
C CYS A 406 -13.00 23.60 13.23
N HIS A 407 -12.76 22.51 13.97
CA HIS A 407 -12.54 21.17 13.42
C HIS A 407 -13.36 20.03 14.05
N VAL A 408 -14.00 20.23 15.20
CA VAL A 408 -14.69 19.16 15.95
C VAL A 408 -16.13 19.57 16.28
N ASP A 409 -16.32 20.79 16.76
CA ASP A 409 -17.60 21.24 17.34
C ASP A 409 -18.72 21.33 16.29
N PRO A 410 -20.01 21.23 16.69
CA PRO A 410 -21.13 21.39 15.79
C PRO A 410 -21.09 22.75 15.06
N GLY A 411 -21.02 22.71 13.73
CA GLY A 411 -20.88 23.91 12.90
C GLY A 411 -19.43 24.29 12.53
N ALA A 412 -18.45 23.46 12.91
CA ALA A 412 -17.04 23.57 12.50
C ALA A 412 -16.85 23.96 11.02
N ILE A 413 -15.85 24.82 10.78
CA ILE A 413 -15.52 25.35 9.44
C ILE A 413 -14.90 24.28 8.56
N VAL A 414 -14.02 23.45 9.12
CA VAL A 414 -13.33 22.33 8.46
C VAL A 414 -13.43 21.08 9.34
N PRO A 415 -14.61 20.46 9.46
CA PRO A 415 -14.84 19.34 10.37
C PRO A 415 -13.92 18.15 10.03
N HIS A 416 -13.10 17.74 10.99
CA HIS A 416 -12.10 16.69 10.83
C HIS A 416 -12.74 15.39 10.33
N SER A 417 -13.89 15.03 10.90
CA SER A 417 -14.69 13.83 10.58
C SER A 417 -15.21 13.78 9.14
N GLU A 418 -15.09 14.87 8.39
CA GLU A 418 -15.46 14.98 6.97
C GLU A 418 -14.25 15.20 6.07
N ALA A 419 -13.32 16.08 6.47
CA ALA A 419 -12.08 16.33 5.76
C ALA A 419 -11.23 15.05 5.63
N HIS A 420 -11.28 14.19 6.65
CA HIS A 420 -10.65 12.87 6.70
C HIS A 420 -11.65 11.76 6.35
N GLN A 421 -12.41 11.93 5.25
CA GLN A 421 -13.17 10.85 4.62
C GLN A 421 -12.65 10.58 3.21
N ALA A 422 -12.19 9.35 2.99
CA ALA A 422 -11.81 8.86 1.67
C ALA A 422 -13.02 8.89 0.72
N PRO A 423 -12.87 9.32 -0.56
CA PRO A 423 -13.92 9.40 -1.58
C PRO A 423 -14.95 8.28 -1.50
N PHE A 424 -14.53 7.02 -1.69
CA PHE A 424 -15.44 5.87 -1.75
C PHE A 424 -16.11 5.49 -0.40
N LYS A 425 -15.60 5.95 0.75
CA LYS A 425 -16.15 5.68 2.08
C LYS A 425 -17.07 6.79 2.61
N SER A 426 -16.97 7.99 2.05
CA SER A 426 -17.65 9.18 2.55
C SER A 426 -19.17 9.07 2.50
N PRO A 427 -19.91 9.64 3.48
CA PRO A 427 -21.36 9.76 3.40
C PRO A 427 -21.84 10.65 2.24
N TYR A 428 -20.96 11.47 1.67
CA TYR A 428 -21.21 12.26 0.45
C TYR A 428 -21.03 11.45 -0.85
N TYR A 429 -20.60 10.19 -0.80
CA TYR A 429 -20.40 9.39 -2.02
C TYR A 429 -21.65 8.61 -2.38
N ASN A 430 -22.20 8.87 -3.56
CA ASN A 430 -23.38 8.19 -4.07
C ASN A 430 -22.96 7.05 -5.00
N THR A 431 -23.05 5.81 -4.50
CA THR A 431 -22.59 4.61 -5.22
C THR A 431 -23.39 4.37 -6.50
N LEU A 432 -22.80 4.73 -7.63
CA LEU A 432 -23.29 4.41 -8.96
C LEU A 432 -23.21 2.89 -9.23
N SER A 433 -24.33 2.27 -9.56
CA SER A 433 -24.42 0.87 -9.95
C SER A 433 -24.99 0.73 -11.36
N VAL A 434 -24.20 0.18 -12.26
CA VAL A 434 -24.64 -0.20 -13.62
C VAL A 434 -24.29 -1.68 -13.80
N LYS A 435 -25.30 -2.51 -14.06
CA LYS A 435 -25.19 -3.98 -14.08
C LYS A 435 -25.87 -4.57 -15.30
N LEU A 436 -25.24 -5.58 -15.92
CA LEU A 436 -25.80 -6.32 -17.04
C LEU A 436 -27.02 -7.12 -16.56
N VAL A 437 -28.09 -7.06 -17.35
CA VAL A 437 -29.34 -7.81 -17.13
C VAL A 437 -29.49 -8.89 -18.18
N ALA A 438 -29.20 -8.57 -19.44
CA ALA A 438 -29.17 -9.53 -20.53
C ALA A 438 -28.18 -9.13 -21.63
N VAL A 439 -27.77 -10.11 -22.44
CA VAL A 439 -27.09 -9.91 -23.72
C VAL A 439 -27.83 -10.76 -24.76
N SER A 440 -27.98 -10.26 -25.98
CA SER A 440 -28.63 -10.97 -27.09
C SER A 440 -28.00 -10.61 -28.43
N GLY A 441 -28.25 -11.42 -29.47
CA GLY A 441 -27.69 -11.21 -30.82
C GLY A 441 -26.16 -11.35 -30.88
N MET A 442 -25.55 -11.96 -29.86
CA MET A 442 -24.10 -12.08 -29.73
C MET A 442 -23.60 -13.31 -30.49
N VAL A 443 -23.72 -13.27 -31.82
CA VAL A 443 -23.32 -14.33 -32.75
C VAL A 443 -22.27 -13.82 -33.74
N ALA A 444 -21.53 -14.71 -34.39
CA ALA A 444 -20.53 -14.34 -35.40
C ALA A 444 -21.13 -13.48 -36.51
N GLY A 445 -20.52 -12.33 -36.83
CA GLY A 445 -21.06 -11.35 -37.78
C GLY A 445 -22.31 -10.57 -37.29
N GLY A 446 -22.87 -10.90 -36.13
CA GLY A 446 -24.03 -10.24 -35.55
C GLY A 446 -23.68 -8.93 -34.83
N PHE A 447 -24.67 -8.07 -34.61
CA PHE A 447 -24.57 -6.82 -33.84
C PHE A 447 -25.18 -7.05 -32.45
N PRO A 448 -24.38 -7.24 -31.39
CA PRO A 448 -24.91 -7.60 -30.07
C PRO A 448 -25.76 -6.48 -29.47
N THR A 449 -26.78 -6.85 -28.73
CA THR A 449 -27.55 -5.93 -27.89
C THR A 449 -27.34 -6.27 -26.43
N VAL A 450 -26.88 -5.29 -25.65
CA VAL A 450 -26.72 -5.40 -24.19
C VAL A 450 -27.86 -4.67 -23.51
N THR A 451 -28.49 -5.33 -22.54
CA THR A 451 -29.51 -4.75 -21.67
C THR A 451 -28.92 -4.66 -20.27
N PHE A 452 -29.01 -3.49 -19.65
CA PHE A 452 -28.39 -3.20 -18.36
C PHE A 452 -29.31 -2.33 -17.48
N SER A 453 -29.19 -2.47 -16.17
CA SER A 453 -29.81 -1.57 -15.20
C SER A 453 -28.83 -0.47 -14.81
N ALA A 454 -29.32 0.75 -14.60
CA ALA A 454 -28.55 1.90 -14.14
C ALA A 454 -29.27 2.58 -12.98
N ARG A 455 -28.65 2.58 -11.80
CA ARG A 455 -29.22 3.14 -10.57
C ARG A 455 -28.16 3.69 -9.63
N ASP A 456 -28.59 4.49 -8.68
CA ASP A 456 -27.76 4.96 -7.57
C ASP A 456 -28.56 4.92 -6.25
N LEU A 457 -28.09 5.58 -5.18
CA LEU A 457 -28.76 5.56 -3.88
C LEU A 457 -30.18 6.17 -3.91
N ASN A 458 -30.48 7.03 -4.88
CA ASN A 458 -31.81 7.65 -5.05
C ASN A 458 -32.75 6.77 -5.90
N GLY A 459 -32.30 5.57 -6.30
CA GLY A 459 -33.05 4.66 -7.15
C GLY A 459 -32.63 4.73 -8.63
N PRO A 460 -33.51 4.34 -9.56
CA PRO A 460 -33.22 4.31 -10.99
C PRO A 460 -32.71 5.66 -11.55
N LEU A 461 -31.84 5.60 -12.56
CA LEU A 461 -31.53 6.75 -13.40
C LEU A 461 -32.58 6.76 -14.53
N THR A 462 -33.64 7.56 -14.37
CA THR A 462 -34.82 7.62 -15.27
C THR A 462 -35.30 9.06 -15.38
N PRO A 463 -35.86 9.55 -16.51
CA PRO A 463 -36.14 8.84 -17.78
C PRO A 463 -34.95 8.80 -18.75
N SER A 464 -33.78 9.30 -18.35
CA SER A 464 -32.56 9.28 -19.16
C SER A 464 -31.32 9.16 -18.28
N LEU A 465 -30.27 8.52 -18.81
CA LEU A 465 -28.93 8.51 -18.21
C LEU A 465 -28.31 9.90 -18.13
N THR A 466 -28.65 10.82 -19.04
CA THR A 466 -28.07 12.18 -19.10
C THR A 466 -28.90 13.24 -18.38
N ALA A 467 -30.16 12.96 -18.08
CA ALA A 467 -31.06 13.83 -17.35
C ALA A 467 -31.99 13.02 -16.41
N PRO A 468 -31.43 12.27 -15.44
CA PRO A 468 -32.23 11.52 -14.48
C PRO A 468 -32.97 12.47 -13.52
N VAL A 469 -34.10 12.03 -12.99
CA VAL A 469 -34.89 12.76 -11.99
C VAL A 469 -34.79 12.03 -10.64
N PRO A 470 -34.50 12.73 -9.52
CA PRO A 470 -33.95 14.08 -9.43
C PRO A 470 -32.58 14.21 -10.14
N LEU A 471 -32.22 15.44 -10.55
CA LEU A 471 -30.94 15.73 -11.25
C LEU A 471 -29.71 15.61 -10.35
N ALA A 472 -29.90 15.88 -9.05
CA ALA A 472 -28.89 15.80 -8.01
C ALA A 472 -29.26 14.71 -6.99
N ASP A 473 -28.28 14.32 -6.18
CA ASP A 473 -28.48 13.42 -5.05
C ASP A 473 -29.34 14.10 -3.95
N ALA A 474 -30.37 13.42 -3.44
CA ALA A 474 -31.11 13.90 -2.27
C ALA A 474 -30.33 13.66 -0.96
N GLY A 475 -29.32 12.79 -1.02
CA GLY A 475 -28.34 12.57 0.02
C GLY A 475 -28.68 11.48 1.03
N ARG A 476 -27.63 10.97 1.69
CA ARG A 476 -27.75 9.99 2.77
C ARG A 476 -27.58 10.72 4.11
N SER A 477 -28.53 10.54 5.03
CA SER A 477 -28.48 11.17 6.37
C SER A 477 -28.25 12.69 6.33
N GLY A 478 -28.86 13.39 5.35
CA GLY A 478 -28.72 14.83 5.16
C GLY A 478 -27.47 15.29 4.38
N ARG A 479 -26.70 14.38 3.78
CA ARG A 479 -25.47 14.68 3.04
C ARG A 479 -25.61 14.24 1.57
N ALA A 480 -25.74 15.20 0.67
CA ALA A 480 -25.87 14.97 -0.77
C ALA A 480 -24.51 14.95 -1.48
N SER A 481 -24.31 14.02 -2.41
CA SER A 481 -23.15 14.05 -3.30
C SER A 481 -23.12 15.34 -4.13
N PRO A 482 -21.95 16.01 -4.24
CA PRO A 482 -21.78 17.13 -5.16
C PRO A 482 -21.68 16.68 -6.62
N VAL A 483 -21.61 15.37 -6.90
CA VAL A 483 -21.60 14.84 -8.27
C VAL A 483 -23.05 14.79 -8.81
N PRO A 484 -23.36 15.46 -9.95
CA PRO A 484 -24.67 15.36 -10.58
C PRO A 484 -25.02 13.90 -10.92
N ARG A 485 -26.30 13.51 -10.86
CA ARG A 485 -26.69 12.10 -11.05
C ARG A 485 -26.48 11.59 -12.49
N ALA A 486 -26.38 12.51 -13.45
CA ALA A 486 -26.22 12.22 -14.88
C ALA A 486 -24.90 11.51 -15.22
N LEU A 487 -24.96 10.60 -16.20
CA LEU A 487 -23.82 9.95 -16.82
C LEU A 487 -23.52 10.58 -18.18
N ALA A 488 -22.25 10.95 -18.43
CA ALA A 488 -21.82 11.42 -19.74
C ALA A 488 -21.72 10.27 -20.77
N SER A 489 -21.36 9.06 -20.30
CA SER A 489 -21.31 7.84 -21.10
C SER A 489 -21.39 6.56 -20.27
N VAL A 490 -21.75 5.47 -20.95
CA VAL A 490 -21.58 4.08 -20.50
C VAL A 490 -20.74 3.38 -21.57
N SER A 491 -19.69 2.67 -21.17
CA SER A 491 -18.75 2.02 -22.09
C SER A 491 -18.85 0.51 -21.98
N PHE A 492 -18.86 -0.15 -23.13
CA PHE A 492 -18.94 -1.60 -23.24
C PHE A 492 -17.69 -2.17 -23.93
N THR A 493 -17.25 -3.36 -23.52
CA THR A 493 -16.15 -4.08 -24.16
C THR A 493 -16.51 -5.56 -24.27
N LEU A 494 -16.50 -6.07 -25.50
CA LEU A 494 -16.67 -7.48 -25.84
C LEU A 494 -15.30 -8.02 -26.29
N ILE A 495 -14.84 -9.13 -25.72
CA ILE A 495 -13.54 -9.73 -26.09
C ILE A 495 -13.60 -11.25 -25.96
N GLY A 496 -13.01 -11.97 -26.91
CA GLY A 496 -12.92 -13.42 -26.84
C GLY A 496 -11.90 -14.06 -27.78
N PRO A 497 -11.71 -15.39 -27.68
CA PRO A 497 -12.34 -16.27 -26.70
C PRO A 497 -11.80 -16.07 -25.27
N SER A 498 -12.54 -16.47 -24.24
CA SER A 498 -12.21 -16.31 -22.81
C SER A 498 -11.10 -17.24 -22.29
N THR A 499 -10.74 -18.26 -23.07
CA THR A 499 -9.71 -19.26 -22.72
C THR A 499 -8.34 -18.60 -22.53
N GLU A 500 -7.89 -17.81 -23.51
CA GLU A 500 -6.73 -16.95 -23.37
C GLU A 500 -6.87 -15.64 -24.15
N TYR A 501 -6.41 -14.55 -23.55
CA TYR A 501 -6.42 -13.23 -24.16
C TYR A 501 -5.04 -12.86 -24.68
N LEU A 502 -5.03 -12.33 -25.89
CA LEU A 502 -3.91 -11.73 -26.58
C LEU A 502 -4.28 -10.30 -26.97
N ARG A 503 -3.29 -9.46 -27.27
CA ARG A 503 -3.47 -8.12 -27.85
C ARG A 503 -4.19 -8.19 -29.20
N THR A 504 -4.05 -9.32 -29.89
CA THR A 504 -4.73 -9.67 -31.14
C THR A 504 -6.09 -10.34 -30.94
N SER A 505 -6.52 -10.64 -29.70
CA SER A 505 -7.85 -11.19 -29.43
C SER A 505 -8.93 -10.25 -29.97
N PRO A 506 -9.86 -10.74 -30.81
CA PRO A 506 -10.91 -9.91 -31.35
C PRO A 506 -11.69 -9.18 -30.25
N THR A 507 -11.67 -7.85 -30.35
CA THR A 507 -12.27 -6.95 -29.36
C THR A 507 -13.24 -6.00 -30.06
N VAL A 508 -14.47 -5.95 -29.56
CA VAL A 508 -15.50 -5.00 -30.02
C VAL A 508 -15.89 -4.11 -28.85
N SER A 509 -15.52 -2.83 -28.94
CA SER A 509 -15.89 -1.81 -27.96
C SER A 509 -16.74 -0.72 -28.62
N ASP A 510 -17.72 -0.25 -27.85
CA ASP A 510 -18.64 0.84 -28.20
C ASP A 510 -19.05 1.57 -26.90
N SER A 511 -19.71 2.72 -27.02
CA SER A 511 -20.18 3.47 -25.86
C SER A 511 -21.45 4.27 -26.17
N THR A 512 -22.33 4.38 -25.18
CA THR A 512 -23.44 5.32 -25.26
C THR A 512 -22.95 6.71 -24.86
N SER A 513 -23.27 7.73 -25.64
CA SER A 513 -23.03 9.12 -25.29
C SER A 513 -24.03 10.03 -25.99
N ALA A 514 -24.55 11.03 -25.26
CA ALA A 514 -25.35 12.09 -25.87
C ALA A 514 -24.51 13.16 -26.57
N THR A 515 -23.20 13.19 -26.36
CA THR A 515 -22.27 14.15 -26.98
C THR A 515 -21.52 13.59 -28.19
N SER A 516 -21.71 12.30 -28.53
CA SER A 516 -21.22 11.76 -29.80
C SER A 516 -22.01 12.33 -30.98
N SER A 517 -21.39 12.36 -32.15
CA SER A 517 -22.07 12.71 -33.41
C SER A 517 -22.08 11.50 -34.36
N PRO A 518 -23.26 10.94 -34.71
CA PRO A 518 -24.56 11.19 -34.08
C PRO A 518 -24.61 10.68 -32.61
N PRO A 519 -25.59 11.13 -31.80
CA PRO A 519 -25.77 10.65 -30.42
C PRO A 519 -26.03 9.14 -30.37
N ARG A 520 -25.26 8.43 -29.55
CA ARG A 520 -25.43 6.98 -29.30
C ARG A 520 -26.17 6.82 -27.99
N LEU A 521 -27.49 6.80 -28.02
CA LEU A 521 -28.30 6.71 -26.80
C LEU A 521 -28.69 5.26 -26.52
N ALA A 522 -28.61 4.86 -25.25
CA ALA A 522 -29.31 3.67 -24.79
C ALA A 522 -30.81 4.00 -24.68
N VAL A 523 -31.67 3.07 -25.07
CA VAL A 523 -33.13 3.23 -25.00
C VAL A 523 -33.62 2.70 -23.65
N GLU A 524 -34.33 3.53 -22.86
CA GLU A 524 -34.96 3.07 -21.61
C GLU A 524 -36.05 2.04 -21.94
N ASP A 525 -36.13 0.97 -21.16
CA ASP A 525 -37.23 0.03 -21.18
C ASP A 525 -38.55 0.76 -20.80
N PRO A 526 -39.61 0.67 -21.62
CA PRO A 526 -40.86 1.37 -21.34
C PRO A 526 -41.54 0.89 -20.05
N VAL A 527 -41.30 -0.37 -19.64
CA VAL A 527 -41.91 -1.01 -18.47
C VAL A 527 -40.96 -0.99 -17.26
N VAL A 528 -39.69 -1.36 -17.45
CA VAL A 528 -38.72 -1.54 -16.36
C VAL A 528 -37.86 -0.29 -16.18
N LYS A 529 -38.27 0.63 -15.31
CA LYS A 529 -37.59 1.92 -15.13
C LYS A 529 -36.12 1.81 -14.70
N GLY A 530 -35.27 2.58 -15.38
CA GLY A 530 -33.81 2.52 -15.25
C GLY A 530 -33.13 1.27 -15.85
N GLN A 531 -33.88 0.40 -16.54
CA GLN A 531 -33.30 -0.58 -17.44
C GLN A 531 -33.15 0.05 -18.83
N TYR A 532 -32.04 -0.22 -19.49
CA TYR A 532 -31.68 0.34 -20.79
C TYR A 532 -31.15 -0.74 -21.72
N SER A 533 -31.47 -0.64 -23.00
CA SER A 533 -30.91 -1.50 -24.05
C SER A 533 -30.04 -0.68 -25.01
N TYR A 534 -28.90 -1.26 -25.40
CA TYR A 534 -27.97 -0.69 -26.37
C TYR A 534 -27.53 -1.74 -27.38
N THR A 535 -27.82 -1.50 -28.66
CA THR A 535 -27.32 -2.32 -29.77
C THR A 535 -26.00 -1.74 -30.27
N PHE A 536 -24.97 -2.58 -30.35
CA PHE A 536 -23.66 -2.19 -30.83
C PHE A 536 -23.71 -1.73 -32.29
N THR A 537 -22.94 -0.69 -32.62
CA THR A 537 -22.81 -0.20 -34.00
C THR A 537 -21.78 -0.97 -34.83
N LYS A 538 -21.09 -1.92 -34.21
CA LYS A 538 -20.08 -2.78 -34.83
C LYS A 538 -20.48 -4.24 -34.65
N ALA A 539 -20.43 -5.00 -35.74
CA ALA A 539 -20.61 -6.44 -35.69
C ALA A 539 -19.45 -7.13 -34.95
N LEU A 540 -19.73 -8.30 -34.36
CA LEU A 540 -18.70 -9.27 -34.03
C LEU A 540 -18.01 -9.76 -35.32
N PRO A 541 -16.74 -10.20 -35.25
CA PRO A 541 -16.07 -10.83 -36.39
C PRO A 541 -16.91 -12.00 -36.94
N ALA A 542 -16.92 -12.18 -38.27
CA ALA A 542 -17.57 -13.33 -38.90
C ALA A 542 -16.92 -14.69 -38.53
N THR A 543 -15.69 -14.66 -37.99
CA THR A 543 -14.94 -15.81 -37.49
C THR A 543 -15.02 -15.99 -35.96
N ALA A 544 -15.81 -15.16 -35.26
CA ALA A 544 -15.92 -15.22 -33.81
C ALA A 544 -16.53 -16.55 -33.34
N SER A 545 -15.89 -17.20 -32.37
CA SER A 545 -16.35 -18.47 -31.80
C SER A 545 -16.02 -18.57 -30.31
N GLY A 546 -16.56 -19.61 -29.66
CA GLY A 546 -16.35 -19.90 -28.24
C GLY A 546 -17.06 -18.94 -27.29
N THR A 547 -16.59 -18.89 -26.04
CA THR A 547 -17.11 -17.98 -25.02
C THR A 547 -16.39 -16.64 -25.08
N TRP A 548 -17.14 -15.54 -24.96
CA TRP A 548 -16.65 -14.17 -24.94
C TRP A 548 -16.97 -13.50 -23.62
N THR A 549 -16.13 -12.56 -23.19
CA THR A 549 -16.38 -11.70 -22.03
C THR A 549 -17.05 -10.41 -22.47
N VAL A 550 -18.04 -9.99 -21.70
CA VAL A 550 -18.78 -8.74 -21.82
C VAL A 550 -18.52 -7.93 -20.57
N VAL A 551 -17.94 -6.74 -20.73
CA VAL A 551 -17.68 -5.80 -19.63
C VAL A 551 -18.48 -4.52 -19.85
N ILE A 552 -19.14 -4.04 -18.79
CA ILE A 552 -19.76 -2.72 -18.72
C ILE A 552 -19.05 -1.86 -17.68
N THR A 553 -18.80 -0.60 -18.02
CA THR A 553 -18.22 0.39 -17.10
C THR A 553 -18.93 1.74 -17.27
N ALA A 554 -19.16 2.44 -16.17
CA ALA A 554 -19.65 3.80 -16.18
C ALA A 554 -19.02 4.64 -15.07
N SER A 555 -19.01 5.95 -15.28
CA SER A 555 -18.51 6.93 -14.32
C SER A 555 -19.17 8.28 -14.52
N ARG A 556 -19.33 9.02 -13.42
CA ARG A 556 -19.68 10.44 -13.41
C ARG A 556 -18.72 11.17 -12.48
N SER A 557 -18.43 12.44 -12.76
CA SER A 557 -17.44 13.19 -11.99
C SER A 557 -17.73 14.69 -12.00
N VAL A 558 -17.19 15.37 -10.99
CA VAL A 558 -17.26 16.82 -10.85
C VAL A 558 -15.91 17.35 -10.37
N LYS A 559 -15.51 18.52 -10.85
CA LYS A 559 -14.39 19.26 -10.26
C LYS A 559 -14.94 20.06 -9.08
N THR A 560 -14.41 19.82 -7.88
CA THR A 560 -14.80 20.55 -6.68
C THR A 560 -13.86 21.73 -6.40
N ALA A 561 -14.29 22.65 -5.54
CA ALA A 561 -13.39 23.53 -4.80
C ALA A 561 -13.03 22.86 -3.46
N VAL A 562 -12.05 23.40 -2.73
CA VAL A 562 -11.76 23.01 -1.33
C VAL A 562 -12.61 23.84 -0.36
N TYR A 563 -12.94 25.07 -0.74
CA TYR A 563 -13.74 26.00 0.04
C TYR A 563 -14.82 26.62 -0.84
N ASP A 564 -15.99 26.90 -0.25
CA ASP A 564 -17.03 27.69 -0.89
C ASP A 564 -16.72 29.21 -0.85
N ASN A 565 -17.62 30.02 -1.40
CA ASN A 565 -17.50 31.48 -1.41
C ASN A 565 -17.67 32.15 -0.04
N THR A 566 -18.00 31.40 1.02
CA THR A 566 -18.02 31.86 2.41
C THR A 566 -16.75 31.47 3.18
N GLY A 567 -15.85 30.71 2.56
CA GLY A 567 -14.64 30.18 3.18
C GLY A 567 -14.85 28.89 3.97
N LYS A 568 -16.03 28.26 3.86
CA LYS A 568 -16.33 26.98 4.52
C LYS A 568 -15.80 25.81 3.68
N PHE A 569 -15.36 24.76 4.36
CA PHE A 569 -14.95 23.49 3.74
C PHE A 569 -16.02 22.93 2.78
N THR A 570 -15.56 22.50 1.61
CA THR A 570 -16.32 21.67 0.67
C THR A 570 -15.57 20.37 0.42
N TRP A 571 -16.27 19.24 0.53
CA TRP A 571 -15.67 17.93 0.37
C TRP A 571 -15.53 17.57 -1.12
N PRO A 572 -14.40 16.97 -1.56
CA PRO A 572 -13.25 16.51 -0.78
C PRO A 572 -12.13 17.54 -0.53
N TYR A 573 -11.42 17.38 0.61
CA TYR A 573 -10.44 18.33 1.15
C TYR A 573 -9.22 18.65 0.27
N THR A 574 -8.76 17.72 -0.57
CA THR A 574 -7.61 18.01 -1.45
C THR A 574 -7.99 18.76 -2.73
N GLY A 575 -9.28 19.00 -2.98
CA GLY A 575 -9.79 19.71 -4.16
C GLY A 575 -9.63 18.90 -5.45
N GLU A 576 -9.56 17.58 -5.33
CA GLU A 576 -9.45 16.65 -6.44
C GLU A 576 -10.77 16.52 -7.20
N THR A 577 -10.70 16.14 -8.47
CA THR A 577 -11.89 15.73 -9.22
C THR A 577 -12.50 14.49 -8.56
N LEU A 578 -13.69 14.66 -7.98
CA LEU A 578 -14.45 13.57 -7.40
C LEU A 578 -15.05 12.72 -8.53
N ALA A 579 -14.80 11.42 -8.53
CA ALA A 579 -15.32 10.48 -9.51
C ALA A 579 -16.11 9.35 -8.83
N GLU A 580 -17.40 9.28 -9.16
CA GLU A 580 -18.28 8.18 -8.81
C GLU A 580 -18.26 7.16 -9.96
N THR A 581 -17.85 5.93 -9.66
CA THR A 581 -17.60 4.90 -10.67
C THR A 581 -18.25 3.58 -10.30
N THR A 582 -18.69 2.83 -11.31
CA THR A 582 -19.27 1.50 -11.13
C THR A 582 -18.22 0.47 -10.74
N ASP A 583 -18.56 -0.46 -9.85
CA ASP A 583 -17.88 -1.77 -9.86
C ASP A 583 -18.21 -2.47 -11.17
N ASN A 584 -17.19 -2.68 -12.02
CA ASN A 584 -17.36 -3.20 -13.37
C ASN A 584 -18.12 -4.53 -13.31
N ASP A 585 -19.12 -4.69 -14.16
CA ASP A 585 -19.82 -5.96 -14.30
C ASP A 585 -19.22 -6.73 -15.47
N VAL A 586 -18.91 -7.99 -15.23
CA VAL A 586 -18.13 -8.85 -16.13
C VAL A 586 -18.86 -10.16 -16.28
N GLN A 587 -19.42 -10.39 -17.46
CA GLN A 587 -20.23 -11.56 -17.77
C GLN A 587 -19.61 -12.35 -18.93
N TYR A 588 -19.95 -13.64 -19.03
CA TYR A 588 -19.44 -14.54 -20.05
C TYR A 588 -20.61 -15.06 -20.91
N VAL A 589 -20.47 -14.94 -22.22
CA VAL A 589 -21.50 -15.30 -23.20
C VAL A 589 -20.94 -16.35 -24.15
N ASP A 590 -21.65 -17.46 -24.29
CA ASP A 590 -21.35 -18.47 -25.29
C ASP A 590 -21.93 -18.05 -26.65
N LEU A 591 -21.07 -17.83 -27.66
CA LEU A 591 -21.54 -17.41 -28.99
C LEU A 591 -22.41 -18.47 -29.70
N ALA A 592 -22.37 -19.74 -29.25
CA ALA A 592 -23.26 -20.78 -29.78
C ALA A 592 -24.72 -20.57 -29.34
N ALA A 593 -24.94 -19.99 -28.16
CA ALA A 593 -26.26 -19.58 -27.68
C ALA A 593 -26.60 -18.13 -28.07
N GLY A 594 -25.58 -17.27 -28.17
CA GLY A 594 -25.70 -15.86 -28.55
C GLY A 594 -26.46 -14.98 -27.56
N VAL A 595 -26.74 -15.50 -26.36
CA VAL A 595 -27.53 -14.85 -25.30
C VAL A 595 -26.91 -15.07 -23.93
N TRP A 596 -27.18 -14.14 -23.01
CA TRP A 596 -26.93 -14.30 -21.57
C TRP A 596 -28.06 -13.61 -20.78
N PRO A 597 -28.53 -14.16 -19.65
CA PRO A 597 -28.21 -15.49 -19.13
C PRO A 597 -28.69 -16.62 -20.07
N GLY A 598 -27.87 -17.66 -20.23
CA GLY A 598 -28.11 -18.76 -21.17
C GLY A 598 -26.82 -19.36 -21.70
N GLY A 599 -26.95 -20.45 -22.49
CA GLY A 599 -25.82 -21.18 -23.08
C GLY A 599 -24.94 -21.91 -22.05
N THR A 600 -23.75 -22.32 -22.50
CA THR A 600 -22.73 -22.99 -21.67
C THR A 600 -21.41 -22.22 -21.71
N PRO A 601 -21.38 -20.96 -21.25
CA PRO A 601 -20.15 -20.18 -21.27
C PRO A 601 -19.07 -20.85 -20.40
N VAL A 602 -17.82 -20.79 -20.87
CA VAL A 602 -16.62 -21.19 -20.14
C VAL A 602 -15.93 -19.92 -19.63
N PRO A 603 -16.09 -19.54 -18.35
CA PRO A 603 -15.39 -18.39 -17.79
C PRO A 603 -13.88 -18.57 -17.83
N ARG A 604 -13.15 -17.46 -17.89
CA ARG A 604 -11.70 -17.49 -17.67
C ARG A 604 -11.41 -17.96 -16.24
N ARG A 605 -10.39 -18.81 -16.09
CA ARG A 605 -9.87 -19.30 -14.79
C ARG A 605 -9.74 -18.17 -13.75
N ARG A 606 -10.16 -18.44 -12.51
CA ARG A 606 -10.00 -17.53 -11.36
C ARG A 606 -8.72 -17.90 -10.60
N VAL A 607 -7.69 -17.06 -10.71
CA VAL A 607 -6.37 -17.29 -10.08
C VAL A 607 -6.19 -16.47 -8.80
N VAL A 608 -6.70 -15.24 -8.81
CA VAL A 608 -6.67 -14.29 -7.69
C VAL A 608 -8.06 -13.70 -7.47
N ASP A 609 -8.23 -12.89 -6.42
CA ASP A 609 -9.52 -12.31 -6.05
C ASP A 609 -9.45 -10.79 -5.77
N THR A 610 -10.44 -10.03 -6.24
CA THR A 610 -10.50 -8.58 -6.05
C THR A 610 -10.66 -8.18 -4.58
N ALA A 611 -11.40 -8.94 -3.76
CA ALA A 611 -11.53 -8.64 -2.33
C ALA A 611 -10.20 -8.87 -1.59
N LYS A 612 -9.43 -9.88 -2.01
CA LYS A 612 -8.04 -10.06 -1.54
C LYS A 612 -7.11 -8.90 -1.91
N CYS A 613 -7.28 -8.29 -3.09
CA CYS A 613 -6.59 -7.03 -3.39
C CYS A 613 -7.05 -5.88 -2.47
N ASN A 614 -8.36 -5.77 -2.22
CA ASN A 614 -8.94 -4.65 -1.45
C ASN A 614 -8.53 -4.59 0.03
N VAL A 615 -8.05 -5.70 0.62
CA VAL A 615 -7.27 -5.74 1.88
C VAL A 615 -6.24 -4.61 1.93
N CYS A 616 -5.45 -4.46 0.86
CA CYS A 616 -4.40 -3.44 0.75
C CYS A 616 -4.77 -2.25 -0.13
N HIS A 617 -5.90 -2.28 -0.86
CA HIS A 617 -6.24 -1.29 -1.88
C HIS A 617 -7.52 -0.47 -1.61
N LEU A 618 -8.23 -0.69 -0.48
CA LEU A 618 -9.54 -0.10 -0.15
C LEU A 618 -10.63 -0.51 -1.16
N ARG A 619 -10.53 0.06 -2.36
CA ARG A 619 -11.19 -0.35 -3.59
C ARG A 619 -10.17 -0.19 -4.70
N LEU A 620 -9.63 -1.29 -5.18
CA LEU A 620 -8.70 -1.33 -6.32
C LEU A 620 -9.34 -0.60 -7.51
N GLN A 621 -8.78 0.54 -7.91
CA GLN A 621 -9.31 1.33 -9.02
C GLN A 621 -8.14 1.89 -9.85
N MET A 622 -8.04 1.44 -11.09
CA MET A 622 -6.98 1.80 -12.04
C MET A 622 -7.60 2.36 -13.32
N HIS A 623 -6.84 3.16 -14.08
CA HIS A 623 -7.31 3.77 -15.34
C HIS A 623 -8.66 4.51 -15.21
N GLY A 624 -8.87 5.22 -14.10
CA GLY A 624 -10.09 5.99 -13.81
C GLY A 624 -11.27 5.19 -13.29
N SER A 625 -11.58 4.01 -13.84
CA SER A 625 -12.79 3.25 -13.49
C SER A 625 -12.64 1.71 -13.47
N ARG A 626 -11.46 1.16 -13.76
CA ARG A 626 -11.25 -0.30 -13.86
C ARG A 626 -10.93 -0.89 -12.49
N ASN A 627 -11.76 -1.81 -12.02
CA ASN A 627 -11.72 -2.33 -10.64
C ASN A 627 -11.98 -3.84 -10.50
N GLN A 628 -11.99 -4.60 -11.61
CA GLN A 628 -12.08 -6.06 -11.57
C GLN A 628 -10.90 -6.72 -12.26
N VAL A 629 -10.31 -7.74 -11.62
CA VAL A 629 -9.16 -8.48 -12.18
C VAL A 629 -9.53 -9.15 -13.50
N GLN A 630 -10.76 -9.65 -13.63
CA GLN A 630 -11.32 -10.23 -14.84
C GLN A 630 -11.36 -9.23 -16.00
N TYR A 631 -11.40 -7.93 -15.73
CA TYR A 631 -11.25 -6.89 -16.75
C TYR A 631 -9.78 -6.52 -16.97
N CYS A 632 -8.95 -6.48 -15.92
CA CYS A 632 -7.51 -6.22 -16.08
C CYS A 632 -6.84 -7.18 -17.09
N VAL A 633 -7.16 -8.47 -17.02
CA VAL A 633 -6.61 -9.50 -17.93
C VAL A 633 -7.04 -9.36 -19.39
N THR A 634 -8.07 -8.59 -19.72
CA THR A 634 -8.47 -8.38 -21.14
C THR A 634 -7.55 -7.39 -21.87
N CYS A 635 -6.72 -6.66 -21.14
CA CYS A 635 -5.72 -5.76 -21.71
C CYS A 635 -4.30 -6.18 -21.32
N HIS A 636 -4.06 -6.58 -20.07
CA HIS A 636 -2.76 -7.05 -19.57
C HIS A 636 -2.48 -8.50 -19.96
N THR A 637 -2.50 -8.75 -21.27
CA THR A 637 -2.32 -10.04 -21.95
C THR A 637 -0.86 -10.47 -21.99
N ALA A 638 -0.61 -11.71 -22.43
CA ALA A 638 0.74 -12.27 -22.45
C ALA A 638 1.70 -11.59 -23.44
N ASP A 639 1.14 -11.02 -24.51
CA ASP A 639 1.75 -10.29 -25.61
C ASP A 639 1.49 -8.76 -25.54
N PHE A 640 1.26 -8.23 -24.33
CA PHE A 640 1.16 -6.77 -24.14
C PHE A 640 2.39 -6.22 -23.43
N THR A 641 2.97 -5.20 -24.05
CA THR A 641 4.15 -4.48 -23.60
C THR A 641 3.94 -2.97 -23.64
N ASP A 642 4.81 -2.24 -22.94
CA ASP A 642 4.81 -0.77 -22.95
C ASP A 642 5.56 -0.16 -24.16
N PHE A 643 6.04 -0.98 -25.12
CA PHE A 643 6.82 -0.54 -26.30
C PHE A 643 6.22 0.67 -27.01
N GLY A 644 4.91 0.65 -27.27
CA GLY A 644 4.21 1.72 -27.98
C GLY A 644 4.20 3.07 -27.24
N SER A 645 4.45 3.06 -25.94
CA SER A 645 4.33 4.22 -25.03
C SER A 645 5.65 4.73 -24.46
N ARG A 646 6.76 4.00 -24.64
CA ARG A 646 8.09 4.41 -24.14
C ARG A 646 8.50 5.79 -24.66
N PRO A 647 9.33 6.58 -23.96
CA PRO A 647 9.78 7.86 -24.47
C PRO A 647 10.74 7.54 -25.58
N LYS A 648 10.31 7.85 -26.79
CA LYS A 648 10.96 7.24 -27.93
C LYS A 648 11.96 8.15 -28.68
N ARG A 649 12.26 9.37 -28.21
CA ARG A 649 13.50 10.12 -28.53
C ARG A 649 14.08 10.76 -27.26
N ALA A 650 15.38 11.09 -27.26
CA ALA A 650 16.05 11.73 -26.12
C ALA A 650 15.50 13.13 -25.76
N ASP A 651 14.95 13.84 -26.74
CA ASP A 651 14.26 15.13 -26.58
C ASP A 651 12.78 15.00 -26.16
N LYS A 652 12.29 13.75 -25.97
CA LYS A 652 10.89 13.39 -25.68
C LYS A 652 9.89 13.78 -26.78
N SER A 653 10.33 14.20 -27.98
CA SER A 653 9.46 14.75 -29.03
C SER A 653 8.74 13.73 -29.91
N GLY A 654 9.06 12.44 -29.79
CA GLY A 654 8.45 11.42 -30.65
C GLY A 654 9.08 10.04 -30.55
N MET A 655 9.00 9.29 -31.66
CA MET A 655 9.29 7.86 -31.73
C MET A 655 10.74 7.52 -32.06
N VAL A 656 11.16 6.31 -31.66
CA VAL A 656 12.56 5.95 -31.73
C VAL A 656 12.89 5.71 -33.15
N ASN A 657 14.06 6.22 -33.42
CA ASN A 657 14.97 5.41 -34.14
C ASN A 657 15.96 4.76 -33.15
N LEU A 658 15.76 3.49 -32.78
CA LEU A 658 16.79 2.75 -32.05
C LEU A 658 18.04 2.52 -32.95
N SER A 659 17.99 2.88 -34.25
CA SER A 659 19.17 2.97 -35.12
C SER A 659 20.06 4.21 -34.86
N THR A 660 19.68 5.13 -33.96
CA THR A 660 20.55 6.25 -33.52
C THR A 660 21.10 6.04 -32.12
N VAL A 661 21.09 4.79 -31.63
CA VAL A 661 21.65 4.43 -30.32
C VAL A 661 23.17 4.59 -30.35
N THR A 662 23.68 5.54 -29.57
CA THR A 662 25.11 5.68 -29.29
C THR A 662 25.52 4.71 -28.19
N THR A 663 26.77 4.25 -28.19
CA THR A 663 27.32 3.55 -27.03
C THR A 663 27.65 4.55 -25.92
N SER A 664 27.32 4.18 -24.68
CA SER A 664 27.70 4.94 -23.50
C SER A 664 29.22 4.95 -23.38
N ALA A 665 29.85 6.12 -23.43
CA ALA A 665 31.30 6.26 -23.28
C ALA A 665 31.81 5.77 -21.91
N THR A 666 30.92 5.62 -20.92
CA THR A 666 31.25 5.20 -19.54
C THR A 666 31.04 3.69 -19.31
N THR A 667 30.11 3.06 -20.03
CA THR A 667 29.72 1.65 -19.78
C THR A 667 29.87 0.72 -20.99
N GLY A 668 30.15 1.26 -22.19
CA GLY A 668 30.25 0.50 -23.44
C GLY A 668 28.90 -0.06 -23.97
N LEU A 669 27.82 0.07 -23.20
CA LEU A 669 26.50 -0.44 -23.55
C LEU A 669 25.74 0.50 -24.50
N PRO A 670 24.81 -0.03 -25.33
CA PRO A 670 23.94 0.80 -26.16
C PRO A 670 23.02 1.69 -25.30
N VAL A 671 23.07 3.02 -25.49
CA VAL A 671 22.14 3.97 -24.86
C VAL A 671 20.82 3.94 -25.63
N ALA A 672 19.94 3.00 -25.29
CA ALA A 672 18.53 3.11 -25.70
C ALA A 672 17.95 4.43 -25.17
N ALA A 673 17.00 5.04 -25.89
CA ALA A 673 16.35 6.27 -25.44
C ALA A 673 15.39 6.08 -24.23
N THR A 674 15.42 4.90 -23.61
CA THR A 674 14.56 4.45 -22.52
C THR A 674 15.29 4.49 -21.17
N TYR A 675 14.55 4.55 -20.07
CA TYR A 675 15.12 4.71 -18.72
C TYR A 675 15.88 3.47 -18.21
N ASP A 676 15.58 2.28 -18.73
CA ASP A 676 16.13 0.98 -18.30
C ASP A 676 16.98 0.29 -19.39
N GLY A 677 17.31 0.97 -20.49
CA GLY A 677 18.25 0.49 -21.49
C GLY A 677 17.73 -0.59 -22.46
N ILE A 678 16.44 -0.94 -22.39
CA ILE A 678 15.82 -2.00 -23.18
C ILE A 678 14.72 -1.49 -24.11
N GLU A 679 14.37 -2.29 -25.13
CA GLU A 679 13.33 -1.98 -26.12
C GLU A 679 11.95 -1.84 -25.45
N GLU A 680 11.56 -2.77 -24.58
CA GLU A 680 10.24 -2.81 -23.93
C GLU A 680 10.19 -3.57 -22.60
N ARG A 681 9.09 -3.43 -21.87
CA ARG A 681 8.73 -4.28 -20.71
C ARG A 681 7.42 -5.01 -20.94
N SER A 682 7.33 -6.25 -20.49
CA SER A 682 6.06 -6.96 -20.40
C SER A 682 5.15 -6.28 -19.37
N VAL A 683 3.90 -6.04 -19.77
CA VAL A 683 2.82 -5.61 -18.87
C VAL A 683 1.76 -6.71 -18.70
N HIS A 684 2.12 -7.96 -19.02
CA HIS A 684 1.34 -9.15 -18.71
C HIS A 684 1.02 -9.21 -17.22
N LEU A 685 -0.27 -9.35 -16.87
CA LEU A 685 -0.75 -9.08 -15.51
C LEU A 685 0.04 -9.82 -14.42
N LYS A 686 0.36 -11.10 -14.61
CA LYS A 686 1.09 -11.91 -13.61
C LYS A 686 2.52 -11.38 -13.39
N VAL A 687 3.22 -11.03 -14.47
CA VAL A 687 4.61 -10.52 -14.42
C VAL A 687 4.62 -9.13 -13.81
N MET A 688 3.77 -8.23 -14.32
CA MET A 688 3.65 -6.85 -13.84
C MET A 688 3.26 -6.80 -12.36
N GLN A 689 2.23 -7.55 -11.95
CA GLN A 689 1.76 -7.57 -10.56
C GLN A 689 2.84 -8.12 -9.62
N HIS A 690 3.49 -9.24 -9.96
CA HIS A 690 4.58 -9.77 -9.13
C HIS A 690 5.72 -8.75 -9.00
N ARG A 691 6.20 -8.17 -10.11
CA ARG A 691 7.33 -7.23 -10.07
C ARG A 691 7.02 -5.95 -9.27
N ILE A 692 5.84 -5.34 -9.46
CA ILE A 692 5.40 -4.16 -8.68
C ILE A 692 5.44 -4.46 -7.17
N HIS A 693 5.02 -5.65 -6.76
CA HIS A 693 4.93 -6.02 -5.35
C HIS A 693 6.23 -6.58 -4.79
N THR A 694 7.16 -7.08 -5.63
CA THR A 694 8.56 -7.36 -5.27
C THR A 694 9.32 -6.06 -4.95
N GLY A 695 9.26 -5.09 -5.87
CA GLY A 695 9.78 -3.73 -5.70
C GLY A 695 11.25 -3.67 -5.29
N TYR A 696 11.56 -2.90 -4.24
CA TYR A 696 12.93 -2.59 -3.83
C TYR A 696 13.76 -3.82 -3.37
N ARG A 697 13.11 -4.93 -3.01
CA ARG A 697 13.73 -6.10 -2.35
C ARG A 697 15.03 -6.61 -2.99
N THR A 698 15.83 -7.26 -2.14
CA THR A 698 17.12 -7.90 -2.44
C THR A 698 17.09 -9.38 -2.06
N GLY A 699 18.09 -10.14 -2.48
CA GLY A 699 18.16 -11.60 -2.28
C GLY A 699 17.46 -12.40 -3.38
N SER A 700 17.01 -13.62 -3.07
CA SER A 700 16.48 -14.56 -4.07
C SER A 700 15.19 -14.10 -4.76
N ALA A 701 14.36 -13.29 -4.09
CA ALA A 701 13.19 -12.62 -4.66
C ALA A 701 13.49 -11.12 -4.78
N SER A 702 14.09 -10.72 -5.89
CA SER A 702 14.49 -9.34 -6.19
C SER A 702 14.44 -9.06 -7.69
N LEU A 703 14.27 -7.77 -8.04
CA LEU A 703 14.26 -7.27 -9.42
C LEU A 703 15.69 -7.03 -9.95
N GLY A 704 16.58 -8.00 -9.79
CA GLY A 704 18.00 -7.85 -10.10
C GLY A 704 18.30 -7.58 -11.58
N LEU A 705 17.57 -8.23 -12.49
CA LEU A 705 17.74 -8.07 -13.95
C LEU A 705 16.86 -6.94 -14.51
N ALA A 706 15.74 -6.63 -13.85
CA ALA A 706 14.78 -5.63 -14.26
C ALA A 706 15.03 -4.24 -13.66
N LYS A 707 16.04 -4.04 -12.80
CA LYS A 707 16.36 -2.72 -12.23
C LYS A 707 17.06 -1.81 -13.26
N PRO A 708 16.59 -0.56 -13.48
CA PRO A 708 15.42 0.07 -12.85
C PRO A 708 14.10 -0.44 -13.44
N PHE A 709 13.19 -0.93 -12.60
CA PHE A 709 11.92 -1.48 -13.09
C PHE A 709 10.92 -0.35 -13.33
N VAL A 710 10.74 -0.03 -14.61
CA VAL A 710 9.97 1.11 -15.11
C VAL A 710 8.98 0.66 -16.18
N ILE A 711 7.74 1.13 -16.06
CA ILE A 711 6.70 0.97 -17.08
C ILE A 711 6.30 2.36 -17.57
N VAL A 712 6.14 2.55 -18.88
CA VAL A 712 5.84 3.86 -19.44
C VAL A 712 4.46 3.89 -20.09
N PHE A 713 3.58 4.77 -19.62
CA PHE A 713 2.31 5.10 -20.29
C PHE A 713 2.05 6.60 -20.16
N GLY A 714 2.54 7.37 -21.13
CA GLY A 714 2.54 8.86 -21.12
C GLY A 714 3.57 9.46 -20.16
N SER A 715 3.66 8.93 -18.93
CA SER A 715 4.74 9.19 -17.97
C SER A 715 5.44 7.88 -17.58
N PRO A 716 6.72 7.93 -17.16
CA PRO A 716 7.44 6.77 -16.66
C PRO A 716 7.11 6.51 -15.18
N TYR A 717 6.69 5.30 -14.86
CA TYR A 717 6.36 4.86 -13.52
C TYR A 717 7.43 3.90 -13.03
N PHE A 718 8.12 4.29 -11.96
CA PHE A 718 9.15 3.49 -11.31
C PHE A 718 8.50 2.71 -10.17
N PHE A 719 8.72 1.40 -10.18
CA PHE A 719 8.20 0.48 -9.17
C PHE A 719 9.33 -0.25 -8.42
N ASP A 720 10.58 -0.01 -8.81
CA ASP A 720 11.79 -0.47 -8.13
C ASP A 720 12.03 0.17 -6.75
N ASP A 721 11.25 1.21 -6.39
CA ASP A 721 11.23 1.83 -5.07
C ASP A 721 10.00 1.44 -4.21
N VAL A 722 9.06 0.65 -4.75
CA VAL A 722 7.88 0.21 -4.01
C VAL A 722 8.27 -0.80 -2.93
N THR A 723 7.63 -0.69 -1.76
CA THR A 723 7.79 -1.63 -0.64
C THR A 723 6.43 -2.18 -0.25
N MET A 724 6.29 -3.51 -0.30
CA MET A 724 5.09 -4.20 0.21
C MET A 724 5.22 -4.44 1.72
N PRO A 725 4.24 -4.03 2.56
CA PRO A 725 4.31 -4.14 4.02
C PRO A 725 4.27 -5.59 4.53
N ASN A 726 3.73 -6.52 3.74
CA ASN A 726 3.61 -7.93 4.08
C ASN A 726 4.74 -8.78 3.45
N MET A 727 4.85 -10.03 3.91
CA MET A 727 5.73 -11.03 3.32
C MET A 727 5.17 -11.51 1.98
N ILE A 728 5.74 -11.06 0.85
CA ILE A 728 5.30 -11.46 -0.51
C ILE A 728 5.35 -12.97 -0.80
N ARG A 729 6.11 -13.74 0.00
CA ARG A 729 6.08 -15.21 -0.06
C ARG A 729 4.72 -15.79 0.33
N ASN A 730 3.87 -15.05 1.06
CA ASN A 730 2.52 -15.53 1.36
C ASN A 730 1.62 -15.43 0.11
N CYS A 731 1.65 -16.46 -0.74
CA CYS A 731 0.86 -16.54 -1.97
C CYS A 731 -0.66 -16.36 -1.73
N THR A 732 -1.15 -16.77 -0.56
CA THR A 732 -2.57 -16.67 -0.19
C THR A 732 -3.04 -15.23 0.03
N LEU A 733 -2.15 -14.24 0.10
CA LEU A 733 -2.51 -12.82 0.12
C LEU A 733 -3.29 -12.41 -1.14
N CYS A 734 -3.01 -13.03 -2.29
CA CYS A 734 -3.65 -12.70 -3.56
C CYS A 734 -4.41 -13.89 -4.17
N HIS A 735 -3.84 -15.09 -4.12
CA HIS A 735 -4.37 -16.26 -4.83
C HIS A 735 -5.59 -16.88 -4.14
N VAL A 736 -6.47 -17.48 -4.94
CA VAL A 736 -7.58 -18.31 -4.44
C VAL A 736 -7.14 -19.78 -4.31
N GLY A 737 -7.52 -20.44 -3.21
CA GLY A 737 -7.15 -21.84 -2.95
C GLY A 737 -5.65 -22.10 -3.15
N ASN A 738 -5.33 -23.13 -3.93
CA ASN A 738 -4.00 -23.54 -4.36
C ASN A 738 -3.62 -23.05 -5.78
N ALA A 739 -4.28 -22.01 -6.32
CA ALA A 739 -4.05 -21.52 -7.69
C ALA A 739 -2.66 -20.86 -7.92
N PHE A 740 -1.76 -20.92 -6.94
CA PHE A 740 -0.34 -20.56 -7.05
C PHE A 740 0.58 -21.78 -7.19
N GLU A 741 0.09 -22.99 -6.92
CA GLU A 741 0.85 -24.22 -7.10
C GLU A 741 1.09 -24.48 -8.59
N ILE A 742 2.26 -25.00 -8.91
CA ILE A 742 2.78 -25.12 -10.28
C ILE A 742 1.91 -26.03 -11.16
N GLU A 743 1.33 -27.10 -10.61
CA GLU A 743 0.39 -27.97 -11.34
C GLU A 743 -0.90 -27.26 -11.79
N ASN A 744 -1.24 -26.11 -11.17
CA ASN A 744 -2.40 -25.30 -11.55
C ASN A 744 -2.04 -24.18 -12.55
N ILE A 745 -0.76 -24.06 -12.93
CA ILE A 745 -0.30 -23.18 -14.01
C ILE A 745 -0.36 -23.99 -15.32
N ASP A 746 -1.50 -23.91 -16.02
CA ASP A 746 -1.66 -24.60 -17.31
C ASP A 746 -0.62 -24.12 -18.35
N SER A 747 0.29 -25.02 -18.68
CA SER A 747 1.43 -24.80 -19.60
C SER A 747 1.02 -24.62 -21.06
N ARG A 748 -0.26 -24.82 -21.40
CA ARG A 748 -0.82 -24.50 -22.73
C ARG A 748 -1.20 -23.02 -22.90
N GLN A 749 -1.10 -22.22 -21.82
CA GLN A 749 -1.36 -20.78 -21.89
C GLN A 749 -0.37 -20.07 -22.82
N ALA A 750 -0.79 -18.90 -23.31
CA ALA A 750 0.07 -18.03 -24.10
C ALA A 750 1.38 -17.70 -23.35
N TYR A 751 2.47 -17.77 -24.10
CA TYR A 751 3.80 -17.38 -23.68
C TYR A 751 3.82 -15.89 -23.40
N THR A 752 4.61 -15.47 -22.42
CA THR A 752 4.85 -14.03 -22.23
C THR A 752 5.82 -13.57 -23.31
N VAL A 753 5.39 -12.62 -24.13
CA VAL A 753 6.18 -12.06 -25.23
C VAL A 753 6.56 -10.63 -24.84
N ALA A 754 7.86 -10.40 -24.74
CA ALA A 754 8.46 -9.08 -24.57
C ALA A 754 9.97 -9.20 -24.76
N ASN A 755 10.52 -8.43 -25.68
CA ASN A 755 11.96 -8.23 -25.80
C ASN A 755 12.48 -7.33 -24.67
N GLU A 756 12.59 -7.88 -23.47
CA GLU A 756 13.18 -7.18 -22.31
C GLU A 756 14.72 -7.08 -22.38
N THR A 757 15.26 -6.76 -23.56
CA THR A 757 16.71 -6.64 -23.82
C THR A 757 17.04 -5.35 -24.59
N PRO A 758 18.32 -4.94 -24.65
CA PRO A 758 18.76 -3.83 -25.50
C PRO A 758 18.73 -4.12 -27.01
N ASN A 759 18.50 -5.38 -27.42
CA ASN A 759 18.42 -5.74 -28.83
C ASN A 759 17.15 -5.18 -29.46
N LEU A 760 17.14 -5.02 -30.78
CA LEU A 760 16.05 -4.39 -31.52
C LEU A 760 15.28 -5.45 -32.30
N GLN A 761 13.98 -5.55 -32.06
CA GLN A 761 13.13 -6.54 -32.74
C GLN A 761 11.87 -5.91 -33.33
N HIS A 762 11.37 -4.83 -32.73
CA HIS A 762 10.25 -4.07 -33.27
C HIS A 762 10.71 -3.06 -34.33
N GLN A 763 10.37 -3.32 -35.60
CA GLN A 763 10.71 -2.42 -36.71
C GLN A 763 9.68 -1.31 -36.89
N GLY A 764 10.14 -0.06 -37.01
CA GLY A 764 9.26 1.11 -37.10
C GLY A 764 9.91 2.35 -37.70
N THR A 765 9.23 3.03 -38.62
CA THR A 765 9.64 4.35 -39.11
C THR A 765 9.18 5.45 -38.14
N PRO A 766 9.90 6.58 -37.99
CA PRO A 766 9.54 7.62 -37.02
C PRO A 766 8.21 8.37 -37.26
N ALA A 767 7.49 8.07 -38.35
CA ALA A 767 6.32 8.81 -38.81
C ALA A 767 4.97 8.15 -38.48
N ALA A 768 4.95 6.90 -38.01
CA ALA A 768 3.73 6.21 -37.59
C ALA A 768 4.01 5.36 -36.34
N PRO A 769 3.04 5.19 -35.41
CA PRO A 769 3.17 4.20 -34.35
C PRO A 769 3.31 2.83 -35.00
N ALA A 770 4.54 2.34 -35.00
CA ALA A 770 4.86 1.01 -35.51
C ALA A 770 3.93 -0.01 -34.83
N PRO A 771 3.34 -0.96 -35.58
CA PRO A 771 2.58 -2.01 -34.96
C PRO A 771 3.46 -2.72 -33.93
N SER A 772 2.94 -2.91 -32.72
CA SER A 772 3.56 -3.74 -31.69
C SER A 772 3.36 -5.23 -32.02
N THR A 773 3.64 -5.57 -33.27
CA THR A 773 3.62 -6.94 -33.78
C THR A 773 4.97 -7.52 -33.47
N HIS A 774 5.00 -8.31 -32.39
CA HIS A 774 6.15 -9.09 -31.97
C HIS A 774 6.74 -9.86 -33.15
N SER A 775 8.07 -9.91 -33.22
CA SER A 775 8.73 -10.64 -34.31
C SER A 775 8.62 -12.16 -34.09
N PRO A 776 8.56 -13.00 -35.15
CA PRO A 776 8.50 -14.46 -34.96
C PRO A 776 9.68 -15.06 -34.17
N ASN A 777 10.81 -14.34 -34.09
CA ASN A 777 12.04 -14.74 -33.40
C ASN A 777 12.24 -14.01 -32.06
N GLU A 778 11.20 -13.39 -31.52
CA GLU A 778 11.25 -12.65 -30.27
C GLU A 778 11.42 -13.59 -29.04
N PRO A 779 12.05 -13.15 -27.92
CA PRO A 779 12.06 -13.94 -26.69
C PRO A 779 10.64 -14.20 -26.16
N HIS A 780 10.27 -15.48 -26.15
CA HIS A 780 9.05 -15.98 -25.54
C HIS A 780 9.40 -16.64 -24.20
N THR A 781 8.72 -16.28 -23.12
CA THR A 781 8.89 -16.91 -21.80
C THR A 781 7.71 -17.82 -21.48
N PRO A 782 7.91 -19.14 -21.28
CA PRO A 782 6.81 -20.07 -21.03
C PRO A 782 6.07 -19.80 -19.70
N PRO A 783 4.85 -20.35 -19.52
CA PRO A 783 3.90 -19.85 -18.53
C PRO A 783 4.34 -19.93 -17.06
N ILE A 784 5.07 -20.99 -16.65
CA ILE A 784 5.53 -21.16 -15.26
C ILE A 784 6.72 -20.23 -15.00
N THR A 785 7.73 -20.26 -15.88
CA THR A 785 8.93 -19.43 -15.81
C THR A 785 8.55 -17.95 -15.72
N ALA A 786 7.60 -17.48 -16.54
CA ALA A 786 7.13 -16.10 -16.48
C ALA A 786 6.46 -15.75 -15.13
N ALA A 787 5.78 -16.69 -14.47
CA ALA A 787 5.19 -16.45 -13.16
C ALA A 787 6.26 -16.34 -12.06
N CYS A 788 7.23 -17.27 -12.06
CA CYS A 788 8.32 -17.32 -11.08
C CYS A 788 9.30 -16.14 -11.23
N MET A 789 9.73 -15.84 -12.46
CA MET A 789 10.61 -14.71 -12.78
C MET A 789 9.95 -13.34 -12.56
N GLY A 790 8.63 -13.29 -12.28
CA GLY A 790 7.98 -12.07 -11.78
C GLY A 790 8.49 -11.61 -10.41
N CYS A 791 9.04 -12.53 -9.60
CA CYS A 791 9.66 -12.24 -8.31
C CYS A 791 11.15 -12.63 -8.26
N HIS A 792 11.52 -13.75 -8.88
CA HIS A 792 12.87 -14.32 -8.87
C HIS A 792 13.72 -13.80 -10.03
N ASP A 793 13.74 -12.48 -10.23
CA ASP A 793 14.34 -11.84 -11.39
C ASP A 793 15.86 -11.62 -11.19
N THR A 794 16.61 -12.72 -11.02
CA THR A 794 18.06 -12.72 -10.79
C THR A 794 18.81 -13.56 -11.82
N GLN A 795 20.08 -13.28 -12.05
CA GLN A 795 20.90 -14.07 -12.99
C GLN A 795 20.97 -15.56 -12.61
N ALA A 796 21.02 -15.88 -11.30
CA ALA A 796 21.02 -17.25 -10.83
C ALA A 796 19.70 -17.98 -11.15
N ALA A 797 18.56 -17.32 -10.91
CA ALA A 797 17.24 -17.85 -11.23
C ALA A 797 17.01 -17.98 -12.74
N LEU A 798 17.49 -17.02 -13.56
CA LEU A 798 17.44 -17.11 -15.02
C LEU A 798 18.28 -18.26 -15.57
N THR A 799 19.48 -18.49 -15.03
CA THR A 799 20.30 -19.64 -15.41
C THR A 799 19.63 -20.95 -15.00
N HIS A 800 19.06 -21.02 -13.80
CA HIS A 800 18.32 -22.19 -13.32
C HIS A 800 17.08 -22.50 -14.17
N SER A 801 16.21 -21.52 -14.45
CA SER A 801 15.01 -21.76 -15.26
C SER A 801 15.33 -22.22 -16.68
N ARG A 802 16.40 -21.68 -17.29
CA ARG A 802 16.91 -22.12 -18.60
C ARG A 802 17.48 -23.55 -18.58
N GLN A 803 18.02 -24.03 -17.46
CA GLN A 803 18.50 -25.42 -17.35
C GLN A 803 17.34 -26.44 -17.31
N PHE A 804 16.18 -26.04 -16.80
CA PHE A 804 14.99 -26.89 -16.67
C PHE A 804 13.87 -26.53 -17.67
N THR A 805 14.23 -25.88 -18.78
CA THR A 805 13.35 -25.59 -19.92
C THR A 805 14.03 -26.09 -21.19
N THR A 806 13.36 -26.94 -21.98
CA THR A 806 13.95 -27.46 -23.23
C THR A 806 14.06 -26.38 -24.31
N LEU A 807 14.79 -26.65 -25.39
CA LEU A 807 14.83 -25.77 -26.57
C LEU A 807 13.43 -25.57 -27.20
N ASP A 808 12.55 -26.57 -27.09
CA ASP A 808 11.14 -26.51 -27.50
C ASP A 808 10.24 -25.88 -26.42
N ASN A 809 10.83 -25.19 -25.43
CA ASN A 809 10.20 -24.55 -24.28
C ASN A 809 9.37 -25.45 -23.35
N VAL A 810 9.66 -26.75 -23.29
CA VAL A 810 9.00 -27.66 -22.33
C VAL A 810 9.59 -27.46 -20.94
N GLU A 811 8.75 -26.99 -20.00
CA GLU A 811 9.12 -26.68 -18.61
C GLU A 811 9.14 -27.96 -17.75
N GLN A 812 10.27 -28.23 -17.09
CA GLN A 812 10.50 -29.45 -16.29
C GLN A 812 10.52 -29.19 -14.77
N CYS A 813 9.87 -28.12 -14.30
CA CYS A 813 9.95 -27.71 -12.89
C CYS A 813 8.98 -28.48 -11.96
N LEU A 814 7.93 -29.12 -12.50
CA LEU A 814 6.90 -29.83 -11.72
C LEU A 814 7.45 -30.94 -10.78
N PRO A 815 8.41 -31.81 -11.18
CA PRO A 815 8.97 -32.83 -10.28
C PRO A 815 9.70 -32.26 -9.05
N CYS A 816 10.13 -31.00 -9.10
CA CYS A 816 10.83 -30.34 -8.01
C CYS A 816 9.91 -29.43 -7.19
N HIS A 817 9.05 -28.65 -7.86
CA HIS A 817 8.25 -27.61 -7.23
C HIS A 817 6.75 -27.91 -7.11
N GLY A 818 6.28 -29.01 -7.69
CA GLY A 818 4.92 -29.51 -7.47
C GLY A 818 4.68 -29.86 -6.01
N ARG A 819 3.41 -29.98 -5.62
CA ARG A 819 2.99 -30.35 -4.26
C ARG A 819 3.74 -31.55 -3.67
N ASP A 820 3.97 -32.59 -4.49
CA ASP A 820 4.66 -33.83 -4.10
C ASP A 820 6.16 -33.84 -4.50
N GLY A 821 6.69 -32.69 -4.92
CA GLY A 821 8.08 -32.52 -5.35
C GLY A 821 9.09 -32.39 -4.20
N VAL A 822 10.38 -32.31 -4.55
CA VAL A 822 11.49 -32.20 -3.59
C VAL A 822 11.46 -30.89 -2.78
N SER A 823 10.93 -29.83 -3.36
CA SER A 823 10.88 -28.45 -2.84
C SER A 823 9.56 -27.74 -3.26
N PRO A 824 8.38 -28.18 -2.75
CA PRO A 824 7.07 -27.67 -3.18
C PRO A 824 6.90 -26.16 -2.96
N VAL A 825 6.13 -25.47 -3.82
CA VAL A 825 5.94 -24.01 -3.75
C VAL A 825 5.46 -23.57 -2.38
N ALA A 826 4.38 -24.18 -1.84
CA ALA A 826 3.90 -23.88 -0.49
C ALA A 826 4.99 -24.01 0.59
N ALA A 827 5.77 -25.09 0.57
CA ALA A 827 6.80 -25.37 1.57
C ALA A 827 7.94 -24.34 1.56
N VAL A 828 8.51 -24.05 0.39
CA VAL A 828 9.65 -23.09 0.28
C VAL A 828 9.23 -21.65 0.53
N HIS A 829 7.95 -21.33 0.37
CA HIS A 829 7.38 -20.02 0.68
C HIS A 829 6.84 -19.90 2.11
N GLY A 830 6.79 -20.98 2.89
CA GLY A 830 6.24 -20.99 4.24
C GLY A 830 4.72 -20.74 4.28
N VAL A 831 4.01 -21.25 3.27
CA VAL A 831 2.55 -21.14 3.13
C VAL A 831 1.92 -22.46 3.53
N SER A 832 0.98 -22.44 4.48
CA SER A 832 0.13 -23.59 4.76
C SER A 832 -0.89 -23.77 3.63
N LEU A 833 -0.96 -24.97 3.04
CA LEU A 833 -2.05 -25.32 2.15
C LEU A 833 -3.35 -25.51 2.96
N PRO A 834 -4.52 -25.09 2.41
CA PRO A 834 -5.83 -25.37 3.00
C PRO A 834 -6.23 -26.84 2.85
#